data_AF-A0A135LF07-F1
#
_entry.id   AF-A0A135LF07-F1
#
_cell.length_a   1.000
_cell.length_b   1.000
_cell.length_c   1.000
_cell.angle_alpha   90.00
_cell.angle_beta   90.00
_cell.angle_gamma   90.00
#
_symmetry.space_group_name_H-M   'P 1'
#
loop_
_entity.id
_entity.type
_entity.pdbx_description
1 polymer ?
#
loop_
_entity_poly.entity_id
_entity_poly.type
_entity_poly.pdbx_seq_one_letter_code
_entity_poly.pdbx_strand_id
1 'polypeptide(L)'
;MPQKESCPKGYSQVPQATNQDAFVHIRSSTKSKSAFDFTFEAVRPNLFRATFSSTDHPIPPYPSVTKPETNLQGANVLTKEDASSKVMDVAGVTASVDWKHSPVVKLSWTGSEKPLHEDLPLRSYVADGEGVANYSVHDRECLHVGLGEKAAPMDLSGRQFQLSATDSFGYDVYNTDPLYKHIPLLIKASAEGCVAIFSTTHGRGLWSVGAEIDGLWGHFKVYRQDYGGLEQYYIVGRTIKDVVRSYAELVGFPILVPRWAYGYISGGYKYTMLDEPQKAHLALLEFAEKLKHHGIPCSAHQMSSGYSVAATEPKVRNVFTWNRERFPDPEDWITKMHQYGIRLLTNIKPFLLASHPDFQKLVDAGGFFKDEEKEPGYMRLWSAGGATGGDGAHIDFTSAEAFKWWYDGVQSLKKIGIDGMWNDNNEYTLPDDDWTMALNEPTVADAAAKNVKNSVGLWGRALHTELMGKSSHDALQDMEPKLRPFVLTRSATAGTLRYAASSWSGDNVTSWENMKGANALSLNAGMSLLQCEGHDIGGFEGPQPSPELLLRWIQLGCHAPRFAINCFKTSPKDSSVGDVIEPFMYPEITPHVRAAIKRRYEMLPYIYSLGLESHKSATPPQHWTGWGYESDPEVWTKTLKAGEEQFWFGETMLVGGVYKAGIDVAKVYLPRKSGAFDYGYVNMNAPYQYLASGQWAEISSEWQKSIPLIARVGGAIPVGKSVHTRVPGDETAASVAVQEIDDYRGVEVFPPKGTSHGTVFSTTWYEDDGISVQPGTAAYTISYSSTEEKVLVKFERDQAGFTPAWKDVDIILHNGDQRRVVSSTGDEIVLKGTDSRGRVVYTLKA
;
A
#
# COMPACT_ATOMS: atom_id res chain seq x y z
N MET A 1 -24.58 -1.44 -16.03
CA MET A 1 -25.22 -1.83 -17.31
C MET A 1 -24.97 -0.70 -18.32
N PRO A 2 -24.84 -1.01 -19.62
CA PRO A 2 -24.56 0.03 -20.62
C PRO A 2 -25.69 1.07 -20.70
N GLN A 3 -25.35 2.33 -20.93
CA GLN A 3 -26.32 3.44 -20.95
C GLN A 3 -26.72 3.87 -22.37
N LYS A 4 -25.74 4.13 -23.24
CA LYS A 4 -25.89 4.55 -24.64
C LYS A 4 -24.78 3.95 -25.51
N GLU A 5 -24.55 2.65 -25.36
CA GLU A 5 -23.42 1.94 -25.95
C GLU A 5 -23.44 1.97 -27.48
N SER A 6 -22.29 2.27 -28.10
CA SER A 6 -22.04 2.09 -29.52
C SER A 6 -20.60 1.76 -29.83
N CYS A 7 -20.38 0.76 -30.68
CA CYS A 7 -19.06 0.34 -31.14
C CYS A 7 -18.70 1.07 -32.45
N PRO A 8 -17.68 1.95 -32.46
CA PRO A 8 -17.23 2.57 -33.71
C PRO A 8 -16.68 1.54 -34.69
N LYS A 9 -16.79 1.81 -35.99
CA LYS A 9 -16.47 0.85 -37.07
C LYS A 9 -15.82 1.54 -38.27
N GLY A 10 -15.27 0.73 -39.18
CA GLY A 10 -14.71 1.18 -40.44
C GLY A 10 -13.44 1.98 -40.21
N TYR A 11 -12.50 1.42 -39.46
CA TYR A 11 -11.24 2.07 -39.15
C TYR A 11 -10.33 2.11 -40.37
N SER A 12 -9.75 3.28 -40.62
CA SER A 12 -8.66 3.47 -41.59
C SER A 12 -7.46 4.08 -40.89
N GLN A 13 -6.27 3.77 -41.38
CA GLN A 13 -5.05 4.38 -40.87
C GLN A 13 -5.05 5.89 -41.06
N VAL A 14 -4.53 6.60 -40.06
CA VAL A 14 -4.28 8.03 -40.13
C VAL A 14 -2.85 8.24 -40.62
N PRO A 15 -2.61 8.97 -41.74
CA PRO A 15 -1.26 9.23 -42.22
C PRO A 15 -0.40 9.93 -41.17
N GLN A 16 0.82 9.43 -40.95
CA GLN A 16 1.76 10.00 -39.99
C GLN A 16 2.87 10.76 -40.70
N ALA A 17 3.34 11.86 -40.09
CA ALA A 17 4.45 12.66 -40.63
C ALA A 17 5.81 11.94 -40.52
N THR A 18 5.94 11.00 -39.59
CA THR A 18 7.14 10.15 -39.38
C THR A 18 6.69 8.71 -39.18
N ASN A 19 7.29 7.77 -39.91
CA ASN A 19 7.01 6.35 -39.75
C ASN A 19 7.59 5.89 -38.40
N GLN A 20 6.74 5.67 -37.40
CA GLN A 20 7.12 4.99 -36.17
C GLN A 20 6.82 3.50 -36.31
N ASP A 21 7.86 2.68 -36.37
CA ASP A 21 7.74 1.25 -36.67
C ASP A 21 6.80 0.54 -35.66
N ALA A 22 6.91 0.84 -34.36
CA ALA A 22 6.11 0.22 -33.30
C ALA A 22 4.86 1.03 -32.88
N PHE A 23 4.15 1.63 -33.85
CA PHE A 23 2.97 2.45 -33.61
C PHE A 23 1.82 2.16 -34.59
N VAL A 24 0.59 2.22 -34.09
CA VAL A 24 -0.68 2.17 -34.83
C VAL A 24 -1.50 3.41 -34.49
N HIS A 25 -1.97 4.13 -35.52
CA HIS A 25 -2.98 5.18 -35.38
C HIS A 25 -4.05 4.98 -36.45
N ILE A 26 -5.26 4.68 -36.02
CA ILE A 26 -6.42 4.43 -36.87
C ILE A 26 -7.59 5.29 -36.40
N ARG A 27 -8.47 5.65 -37.34
CA ARG A 27 -9.66 6.46 -37.06
C ARG A 27 -10.89 5.80 -37.65
N SER A 28 -11.96 5.71 -36.86
CA SER A 28 -13.23 5.12 -37.29
C SER A 28 -13.95 6.01 -38.32
N SER A 29 -14.61 5.39 -39.30
CA SER A 29 -15.52 6.08 -40.23
C SER A 29 -16.77 6.62 -39.53
N THR A 30 -17.27 7.78 -39.98
CA THR A 30 -18.47 8.42 -39.42
C THR A 30 -19.66 8.32 -40.38
N LYS A 31 -20.84 7.90 -39.88
CA LYS A 31 -22.12 8.11 -40.59
C LYS A 31 -23.10 9.03 -39.83
N SER A 32 -22.97 9.19 -38.52
CA SER A 32 -23.87 10.03 -37.69
C SER A 32 -23.35 10.35 -36.26
N LYS A 33 -22.10 10.01 -35.92
CA LYS A 33 -21.45 10.23 -34.61
C LYS A 33 -20.01 10.71 -34.82
N SER A 34 -19.40 11.30 -33.79
CA SER A 34 -17.98 11.71 -33.78
C SER A 34 -17.04 10.53 -34.07
N ALA A 35 -16.01 10.78 -34.88
CA ALA A 35 -14.99 9.78 -35.18
C ALA A 35 -14.16 9.49 -33.93
N PHE A 36 -13.86 8.22 -33.68
CA PHE A 36 -12.92 7.82 -32.64
C PHE A 36 -11.54 7.55 -33.24
N ASP A 37 -10.53 8.11 -32.60
CA ASP A 37 -9.14 7.74 -32.78
C ASP A 37 -8.81 6.59 -31.84
N PHE A 38 -8.19 5.56 -32.37
CA PHE A 38 -7.50 4.52 -31.61
C PHE A 38 -6.01 4.59 -31.90
N THR A 39 -5.21 4.64 -30.84
CA THR A 39 -3.75 4.52 -30.96
C THR A 39 -3.24 3.37 -30.11
N PHE A 40 -2.19 2.70 -30.59
CA PHE A 40 -1.48 1.67 -29.84
C PHE A 40 0.02 1.75 -30.14
N GLU A 41 0.84 1.93 -29.12
CA GLU A 41 2.29 2.11 -29.24
C GLU A 41 3.06 1.24 -28.25
N ALA A 42 4.23 0.76 -28.66
CA ALA A 42 5.23 0.28 -27.72
C ALA A 42 6.00 1.47 -27.14
N VAL A 43 5.97 1.62 -25.82
CA VAL A 43 6.65 2.71 -25.10
C VAL A 43 8.01 2.25 -24.57
N ARG A 44 8.07 1.02 -24.07
CA ARG A 44 9.29 0.30 -23.67
C ARG A 44 9.13 -1.18 -24.07
N PRO A 45 10.18 -2.02 -24.01
CA PRO A 45 10.12 -3.42 -24.43
C PRO A 45 8.91 -4.23 -23.93
N ASN A 46 8.44 -3.96 -22.71
CA ASN A 46 7.33 -4.66 -22.08
C ASN A 46 6.16 -3.74 -21.67
N LEU A 47 6.17 -2.49 -22.13
CA LEU A 47 5.17 -1.47 -21.80
C LEU A 47 4.55 -0.93 -23.09
N PHE A 48 3.25 -1.09 -23.22
CA PHE A 48 2.47 -0.60 -24.37
C PHE A 48 1.42 0.38 -23.88
N ARG A 49 1.03 1.33 -24.73
CA ARG A 49 -0.01 2.32 -24.43
C ARG A 49 -1.08 2.27 -25.50
N ALA A 50 -2.34 2.25 -25.07
CA ALA A 50 -3.50 2.39 -25.94
C ALA A 50 -4.30 3.65 -25.57
N THR A 51 -4.78 4.36 -26.59
CA THR A 51 -5.78 5.41 -26.39
C THR A 51 -7.00 5.15 -27.25
N PHE A 52 -8.18 5.51 -26.73
CA PHE A 52 -9.43 5.48 -27.47
C PHE A 52 -10.24 6.72 -27.13
N SER A 53 -10.30 7.68 -28.06
CA SER A 53 -10.81 9.02 -27.78
C SER A 53 -11.50 9.64 -28.99
N SER A 54 -12.33 10.65 -28.74
CA SER A 54 -12.92 11.51 -29.77
C SER A 54 -12.98 12.95 -29.26
N THR A 55 -13.41 13.91 -30.08
CA THR A 55 -13.61 15.30 -29.64
C THR A 55 -14.57 15.39 -28.45
N ASP A 56 -15.60 14.55 -28.42
CA ASP A 56 -16.59 14.53 -27.33
C ASP A 56 -16.17 13.62 -26.16
N HIS A 57 -15.13 12.81 -26.34
CA HIS A 57 -14.58 11.90 -25.33
C HIS A 57 -13.07 12.09 -25.27
N PRO A 58 -12.59 13.25 -24.78
CA PRO A 58 -11.16 13.52 -24.67
C PRO A 58 -10.54 12.58 -23.64
N ILE A 59 -9.29 12.18 -23.85
CA ILE A 59 -8.50 11.45 -22.84
C ILE A 59 -8.47 12.22 -21.50
N PRO A 60 -8.19 11.55 -20.36
CA PRO A 60 -8.13 12.21 -19.05
C PRO A 60 -7.35 13.54 -19.11
N PRO A 61 -7.93 14.68 -18.72
CA PRO A 61 -7.28 15.99 -18.87
C PRO A 61 -5.97 16.06 -18.09
N TYR A 62 -6.00 15.52 -16.87
CA TYR A 62 -4.88 15.34 -15.96
C TYR A 62 -4.72 13.85 -15.66
N PRO A 63 -3.84 13.13 -16.38
CA PRO A 63 -3.61 11.72 -16.09
C PRO A 63 -2.77 11.55 -14.82
N SER A 64 -3.09 10.55 -14.00
CA SER A 64 -2.36 10.22 -12.74
C SER A 64 -0.89 9.87 -12.94
N VAL A 65 -0.49 9.63 -14.20
CA VAL A 65 0.89 9.48 -14.65
C VAL A 65 1.10 10.21 -15.96
N THR A 66 2.25 10.87 -16.11
CA THR A 66 2.67 11.46 -17.38
C THR A 66 3.14 10.36 -18.34
N LYS A 67 2.76 10.42 -19.62
CA LYS A 67 3.29 9.50 -20.63
C LYS A 67 4.83 9.55 -20.63
N PRO A 68 5.54 8.44 -20.38
CA PRO A 68 6.98 8.44 -20.44
C PRO A 68 7.46 8.55 -21.88
N GLU A 69 8.69 9.03 -22.07
CA GLU A 69 9.34 9.01 -23.38
C GLU A 69 9.40 7.57 -23.92
N THR A 70 9.09 7.42 -25.20
CA THR A 70 9.22 6.13 -25.89
C THR A 70 10.70 5.80 -26.04
N ASN A 71 11.14 4.70 -25.44
CA ASN A 71 12.52 4.22 -25.52
C ASN A 71 12.55 2.73 -25.86
N LEU A 72 12.89 2.45 -27.13
CA LEU A 72 13.10 1.11 -27.67
C LEU A 72 14.56 0.92 -28.12
N GLN A 73 15.49 1.77 -27.65
CA GLN A 73 16.90 1.67 -28.03
C GLN A 73 17.48 0.32 -27.60
N GLY A 74 18.13 -0.37 -28.54
CA GLY A 74 18.70 -1.70 -28.30
C GLY A 74 17.67 -2.84 -28.27
N ALA A 75 16.37 -2.56 -28.37
CA ALA A 75 15.35 -3.58 -28.54
C ALA A 75 15.30 -4.04 -30.01
N ASN A 76 15.19 -5.35 -30.23
CA ASN A 76 14.83 -5.86 -31.55
C ASN A 76 13.35 -5.57 -31.79
N VAL A 77 13.05 -4.75 -32.80
CA VAL A 77 11.70 -4.39 -33.20
C VAL A 77 11.46 -4.91 -34.61
N LEU A 78 10.54 -5.88 -34.75
CA LEU A 78 10.14 -6.41 -36.05
C LEU A 78 8.66 -6.13 -36.27
N THR A 79 8.34 -5.50 -37.39
CA THR A 79 6.97 -5.11 -37.68
C THR A 79 6.50 -5.73 -38.98
N LYS A 80 5.28 -6.26 -38.96
CA LYS A 80 4.59 -6.73 -40.15
C LYS A 80 3.22 -6.09 -40.19
N GLU A 81 2.92 -5.46 -41.32
CA GLU A 81 1.69 -4.70 -41.50
C GLU A 81 0.92 -5.25 -42.71
N ASP A 82 -0.40 -5.32 -42.58
CA ASP A 82 -1.33 -5.59 -43.67
C ASP A 82 -2.40 -4.48 -43.74
N ALA A 83 -3.38 -4.61 -44.64
CA ALA A 83 -4.40 -3.58 -44.85
C ALA A 83 -5.25 -3.24 -43.62
N SER A 84 -5.33 -4.15 -42.64
CA SER A 84 -6.24 -4.09 -41.50
C SER A 84 -5.63 -4.60 -40.19
N SER A 85 -4.33 -4.85 -40.15
CA SER A 85 -3.64 -5.33 -38.97
C SER A 85 -2.16 -4.94 -38.96
N LYS A 86 -1.60 -4.84 -37.76
CA LYS A 86 -0.16 -4.67 -37.54
C LYS A 86 0.30 -5.58 -36.42
N VAL A 87 1.38 -6.29 -36.65
CA VAL A 87 2.07 -7.13 -35.67
C VAL A 87 3.44 -6.51 -35.41
N MET A 88 3.79 -6.41 -34.15
CA MET A 88 5.04 -5.82 -33.66
C MET A 88 5.65 -6.81 -32.67
N ASP A 89 6.82 -7.37 -32.98
CA ASP A 89 7.65 -8.06 -32.01
C ASP A 89 8.57 -7.03 -31.39
N VAL A 90 8.46 -6.85 -30.07
CA VAL A 90 9.27 -5.92 -29.30
C VAL A 90 9.97 -6.72 -28.21
N ALA A 91 11.26 -7.01 -28.42
CA ALA A 91 12.12 -7.74 -27.48
C ALA A 91 11.51 -9.04 -26.91
N GLY A 92 10.85 -9.85 -27.76
CA GLY A 92 10.28 -11.14 -27.35
C GLY A 92 8.82 -11.09 -26.88
N VAL A 93 8.19 -9.91 -26.93
CA VAL A 93 6.75 -9.73 -26.78
C VAL A 93 6.15 -9.43 -28.15
N THR A 94 5.27 -10.30 -28.63
CA THR A 94 4.49 -10.05 -29.84
C THR A 94 3.20 -9.32 -29.49
N ALA A 95 3.06 -8.08 -29.97
CA ALA A 95 1.85 -7.28 -29.88
C ALA A 95 1.20 -7.16 -31.25
N SER A 96 -0.07 -7.56 -31.38
CA SER A 96 -0.83 -7.41 -32.63
C SER A 96 -2.08 -6.57 -32.42
N VAL A 97 -2.36 -5.70 -33.39
CA VAL A 97 -3.60 -4.93 -33.48
C VAL A 97 -4.31 -5.31 -34.78
N ASP A 98 -5.50 -5.90 -34.71
CA ASP A 98 -6.40 -6.08 -35.87
C ASP A 98 -7.53 -5.05 -35.79
N TRP A 99 -7.82 -4.35 -36.89
CA TRP A 99 -8.86 -3.33 -36.95
C TRP A 99 -9.83 -3.54 -38.12
N LYS A 100 -10.07 -4.80 -38.53
CA LYS A 100 -11.15 -5.12 -39.49
C LYS A 100 -12.53 -4.71 -38.96
N HIS A 101 -12.68 -4.73 -37.63
CA HIS A 101 -13.88 -4.33 -36.91
C HIS A 101 -13.53 -3.33 -35.80
N SER A 102 -13.95 -3.58 -34.55
CA SER A 102 -13.38 -2.90 -33.38
C SER A 102 -11.91 -3.30 -33.23
N PRO A 103 -10.98 -2.38 -32.87
CA PRO A 103 -9.56 -2.69 -32.77
C PRO A 103 -9.29 -3.75 -31.71
N VAL A 104 -8.57 -4.83 -32.02
CA VAL A 104 -8.27 -5.91 -31.07
C VAL A 104 -6.79 -5.93 -30.77
N VAL A 105 -6.42 -5.60 -29.53
CA VAL A 105 -5.04 -5.81 -29.05
C VAL A 105 -4.88 -7.24 -28.56
N LYS A 106 -3.82 -7.91 -29.00
CA LYS A 106 -3.39 -9.23 -28.51
C LYS A 106 -1.91 -9.19 -28.17
N LEU A 107 -1.56 -9.74 -27.01
CA LEU A 107 -0.20 -9.79 -26.47
C LEU A 107 0.18 -11.24 -26.19
N SER A 108 1.34 -11.67 -26.68
CA SER A 108 1.89 -13.01 -26.43
C SER A 108 3.42 -12.97 -26.32
N TRP A 109 4.00 -14.04 -25.79
CA TRP A 109 5.42 -14.30 -26.00
C TRP A 109 5.68 -14.64 -27.46
N THR A 110 6.80 -14.16 -28.01
CA THR A 110 7.20 -14.49 -29.38
C THR A 110 7.23 -16.00 -29.60
N GLY A 111 6.56 -16.47 -30.64
CA GLY A 111 6.43 -17.89 -30.99
C GLY A 111 5.39 -18.68 -30.18
N SER A 112 4.69 -18.06 -29.23
CA SER A 112 3.62 -18.71 -28.48
C SER A 112 2.27 -18.58 -29.20
N GLU A 113 1.52 -19.69 -29.28
CA GLU A 113 0.16 -19.72 -29.83
C GLU A 113 -0.91 -19.24 -28.84
N LYS A 114 -0.68 -19.40 -27.53
CA LYS A 114 -1.62 -18.99 -26.47
C LYS A 114 -1.35 -17.53 -26.09
N PRO A 115 -2.29 -16.60 -26.32
CA PRO A 115 -2.10 -15.21 -25.93
C PRO A 115 -2.13 -15.05 -24.40
N LEU A 116 -1.31 -14.14 -23.89
CA LEU A 116 -1.39 -13.69 -22.51
C LEU A 116 -2.60 -12.77 -22.30
N HIS A 117 -2.88 -11.92 -23.30
CA HIS A 117 -4.01 -11.00 -23.35
C HIS A 117 -4.62 -10.94 -24.74
N GLU A 118 -5.94 -10.81 -24.81
CA GLU A 118 -6.69 -10.54 -26.03
C GLU A 118 -7.91 -9.67 -25.67
N ASP A 119 -8.01 -8.51 -26.32
CA ASP A 119 -9.24 -7.72 -26.29
C ASP A 119 -10.39 -8.52 -26.92
N LEU A 120 -11.63 -8.31 -26.46
CA LEU A 120 -12.78 -9.08 -26.91
C LEU A 120 -13.07 -8.76 -28.40
N PRO A 121 -12.97 -9.74 -29.33
CA PRO A 121 -13.18 -9.47 -30.74
C PRO A 121 -14.57 -8.88 -31.01
N LEU A 122 -14.65 -7.97 -31.99
CA LEU A 122 -15.87 -7.25 -32.41
C LEU A 122 -16.46 -6.23 -31.42
N ARG A 123 -16.06 -6.23 -30.14
CA ARG A 123 -16.63 -5.36 -29.08
C ARG A 123 -15.58 -4.76 -28.12
N SER A 124 -14.31 -4.76 -28.52
CA SER A 124 -13.18 -4.38 -27.66
C SER A 124 -13.19 -2.93 -27.15
N TYR A 125 -13.61 -1.96 -27.97
CA TYR A 125 -13.63 -0.53 -27.60
C TYR A 125 -14.96 0.09 -27.97
N VAL A 126 -15.64 0.64 -26.97
CA VAL A 126 -17.03 1.05 -27.09
C VAL A 126 -17.22 2.42 -26.45
N ALA A 127 -17.94 3.31 -27.11
CA ALA A 127 -18.41 4.55 -26.51
C ALA A 127 -19.72 4.26 -25.76
N ASP A 128 -19.87 4.75 -24.53
CA ASP A 128 -21.05 4.52 -23.70
C ASP A 128 -21.42 5.77 -22.89
N GLY A 129 -22.49 6.46 -23.30
CA GLY A 129 -22.89 7.70 -22.63
C GLY A 129 -21.86 8.81 -22.84
N GLU A 130 -21.34 9.37 -21.74
CA GLU A 130 -20.25 10.36 -21.73
C GLU A 130 -18.86 9.71 -21.63
N GLY A 131 -18.82 8.38 -21.48
CA GLY A 131 -17.62 7.61 -21.24
C GLY A 131 -17.36 6.52 -22.27
N VAL A 132 -16.54 5.55 -21.88
CA VAL A 132 -16.06 4.48 -22.77
C VAL A 132 -15.89 3.16 -22.01
N ALA A 133 -15.85 2.06 -22.75
CA ALA A 133 -15.59 0.73 -22.22
C ALA A 133 -14.53 -0.02 -23.04
N ASN A 134 -13.64 -0.73 -22.35
CA ASN A 134 -12.72 -1.71 -22.93
C ASN A 134 -13.10 -3.13 -22.49
N TYR A 135 -13.42 -3.98 -23.46
CA TYR A 135 -13.76 -5.39 -23.24
C TYR A 135 -12.58 -6.29 -23.60
N SER A 136 -12.29 -7.27 -22.76
CA SER A 136 -11.21 -8.25 -22.98
C SER A 136 -11.68 -9.67 -22.67
N VAL A 137 -11.06 -10.67 -23.29
CA VAL A 137 -11.36 -12.08 -23.00
C VAL A 137 -11.01 -12.40 -21.54
N HIS A 138 -11.89 -13.14 -20.85
CA HIS A 138 -11.65 -13.58 -19.48
C HIS A 138 -11.04 -14.99 -19.45
N ASP A 139 -9.94 -15.13 -18.73
CA ASP A 139 -9.27 -16.40 -18.47
C ASP A 139 -9.58 -16.84 -17.04
N ARG A 140 -10.41 -17.88 -16.90
CA ARG A 140 -10.98 -18.30 -15.60
C ARG A 140 -10.01 -19.05 -14.71
N GLU A 141 -8.89 -19.52 -15.26
CA GLU A 141 -7.89 -20.30 -14.50
C GLU A 141 -6.85 -19.36 -13.87
N CYS A 142 -6.66 -18.19 -14.45
CA CYS A 142 -5.71 -17.18 -13.99
C CYS A 142 -6.09 -16.55 -12.64
N LEU A 143 -5.08 -16.02 -11.97
CA LEU A 143 -5.23 -15.12 -10.82
C LEU A 143 -5.46 -13.70 -11.33
N HIS A 144 -6.44 -12.99 -10.77
CA HIS A 144 -6.64 -11.56 -11.03
C HIS A 144 -6.44 -10.76 -9.74
N VAL A 145 -5.54 -9.79 -9.75
CA VAL A 145 -5.11 -9.00 -8.56
C VAL A 145 -4.93 -7.52 -8.91
N GLY A 146 -4.74 -6.69 -7.89
CA GLY A 146 -4.57 -5.25 -8.00
C GLY A 146 -5.79 -4.49 -7.48
N LEU A 147 -6.19 -3.45 -8.20
CA LEU A 147 -7.28 -2.52 -7.89
C LEU A 147 -7.12 -1.74 -6.57
N GLY A 148 -5.89 -1.64 -6.05
CA GLY A 148 -5.62 -1.07 -4.73
C GLY A 148 -6.05 -2.04 -3.64
N GLU A 149 -6.91 -1.59 -2.73
CA GLU A 149 -7.51 -2.44 -1.70
C GLU A 149 -8.97 -2.74 -2.08
N LYS A 150 -9.37 -4.01 -2.03
CA LYS A 150 -10.74 -4.44 -2.28
C LYS A 150 -11.19 -5.45 -1.23
N ALA A 151 -12.42 -5.29 -0.74
CA ALA A 151 -13.06 -6.21 0.20
C ALA A 151 -13.42 -7.52 -0.51
N ALA A 152 -12.41 -8.36 -0.75
CA ALA A 152 -12.52 -9.64 -1.39
C ALA A 152 -11.31 -10.51 -0.99
N PRO A 153 -11.39 -11.83 -1.20
CA PRO A 153 -10.19 -12.64 -1.35
C PRO A 153 -9.26 -12.04 -2.42
N MET A 154 -7.96 -12.35 -2.33
CA MET A 154 -6.93 -11.77 -3.20
C MET A 154 -7.28 -11.95 -4.69
N ASP A 155 -7.74 -13.15 -5.10
CA ASP A 155 -8.27 -13.39 -6.46
C ASP A 155 -9.62 -12.70 -6.69
N LEU A 156 -9.57 -11.63 -7.49
CA LEU A 156 -10.67 -10.75 -7.85
C LEU A 156 -11.61 -11.36 -8.91
N SER A 157 -11.29 -12.54 -9.45
CA SER A 157 -12.09 -13.21 -10.49
C SER A 157 -13.54 -13.47 -10.05
N GLY A 158 -14.47 -13.32 -11.00
CA GLY A 158 -15.90 -13.54 -10.80
C GLY A 158 -16.64 -12.43 -10.04
N ARG A 159 -16.04 -11.24 -9.89
CA ARG A 159 -16.61 -10.11 -9.15
C ARG A 159 -16.62 -8.82 -9.97
N GLN A 160 -17.40 -7.85 -9.49
CA GLN A 160 -17.41 -6.47 -9.99
C GLN A 160 -16.87 -5.54 -8.90
N PHE A 161 -16.15 -4.50 -9.31
CA PHE A 161 -15.57 -3.50 -8.42
C PHE A 161 -15.76 -2.12 -9.00
N GLN A 162 -16.34 -1.23 -8.21
CA GLN A 162 -16.38 0.19 -8.51
C GLN A 162 -14.97 0.77 -8.40
N LEU A 163 -14.58 1.52 -9.42
CA LEU A 163 -13.40 2.38 -9.40
C LEU A 163 -13.83 3.75 -8.93
N SER A 164 -14.03 3.83 -7.62
CA SER A 164 -14.33 5.03 -6.86
C SER A 164 -13.80 4.80 -5.44
N ALA A 165 -13.68 5.87 -4.68
CA ALA A 165 -13.45 5.82 -3.25
C ALA A 165 -14.69 6.31 -2.50
N THR A 166 -14.95 5.77 -1.30
CA THR A 166 -16.01 6.24 -0.41
C THR A 166 -15.65 5.99 1.06
N ASP A 167 -16.35 6.67 1.96
CA ASP A 167 -16.25 6.47 3.40
C ASP A 167 -17.03 5.21 3.83
N SER A 168 -16.39 4.04 3.74
CA SER A 168 -16.99 2.74 4.07
C SER A 168 -16.83 2.38 5.55
N PHE A 169 -17.36 3.22 6.44
CA PHE A 169 -17.32 3.03 7.88
C PHE A 169 -17.90 1.69 8.32
N GLY A 170 -17.10 0.86 9.01
CA GLY A 170 -17.52 -0.47 9.50
C GLY A 170 -17.68 -1.51 8.40
N TYR A 171 -16.85 -1.47 7.35
CA TYR A 171 -17.01 -2.34 6.18
C TYR A 171 -16.89 -3.84 6.47
N ASP A 172 -17.68 -4.63 5.74
CA ASP A 172 -17.54 -6.07 5.65
C ASP A 172 -16.46 -6.42 4.62
N VAL A 173 -15.49 -7.25 5.03
CA VAL A 173 -14.29 -7.54 4.23
C VAL A 173 -14.55 -8.38 2.98
N TYR A 174 -15.78 -8.85 2.75
CA TYR A 174 -16.15 -9.67 1.60
C TYR A 174 -17.27 -9.10 0.72
N ASN A 175 -18.04 -8.15 1.25
CA ASN A 175 -19.28 -7.71 0.62
C ASN A 175 -19.38 -6.19 0.41
N THR A 176 -18.45 -5.39 0.95
CA THR A 176 -18.47 -3.92 0.81
C THR A 176 -17.55 -3.42 -0.29
N ASP A 177 -18.10 -2.81 -1.34
CA ASP A 177 -17.35 -2.09 -2.36
C ASP A 177 -18.19 -0.89 -2.87
N PRO A 178 -17.59 0.30 -3.09
CA PRO A 178 -16.17 0.63 -2.99
C PRO A 178 -15.62 0.75 -1.56
N LEU A 179 -14.30 0.70 -1.43
CA LEU A 179 -13.55 1.09 -0.22
C LEU A 179 -12.89 2.46 -0.44
N TYR A 180 -11.70 2.69 0.11
CA TYR A 180 -11.10 4.02 0.21
C TYR A 180 -10.14 4.36 -0.94
N LYS A 181 -9.63 3.37 -1.68
CA LYS A 181 -8.60 3.55 -2.72
C LYS A 181 -9.19 3.57 -4.14
N HIS A 182 -8.65 4.44 -4.99
CA HIS A 182 -8.91 4.48 -6.43
C HIS A 182 -7.62 4.17 -7.18
N ILE A 183 -7.40 2.88 -7.50
CA ILE A 183 -6.25 2.45 -8.31
C ILE A 183 -6.76 1.55 -9.44
N PRO A 184 -6.90 2.05 -10.67
CA PRO A 184 -7.44 1.28 -11.80
C PRO A 184 -6.36 0.38 -12.47
N LEU A 185 -5.66 -0.43 -11.67
CA LEU A 185 -4.65 -1.41 -12.12
C LEU A 185 -5.18 -2.84 -11.95
N LEU A 186 -5.41 -3.58 -13.02
CA LEU A 186 -5.76 -5.00 -12.96
C LEU A 186 -4.66 -5.86 -13.55
N ILE A 187 -4.13 -6.80 -12.76
CA ILE A 187 -3.10 -7.76 -13.19
C ILE A 187 -3.75 -9.13 -13.38
N LYS A 188 -3.59 -9.71 -14.58
CA LYS A 188 -3.84 -11.13 -14.85
C LYS A 188 -2.51 -11.87 -14.72
N ALA A 189 -2.47 -12.94 -13.92
CA ALA A 189 -1.28 -13.76 -13.72
C ALA A 189 -1.57 -15.26 -13.89
N SER A 190 -0.65 -15.97 -14.54
CA SER A 190 -0.60 -17.43 -14.63
C SER A 190 0.85 -17.93 -14.60
N ALA A 191 1.04 -19.25 -14.63
CA ALA A 191 2.37 -19.85 -14.71
C ALA A 191 3.11 -19.50 -16.02
N GLU A 192 2.38 -19.14 -17.08
CA GLU A 192 2.94 -18.79 -18.39
C GLU A 192 3.34 -17.32 -18.52
N GLY A 193 2.82 -16.43 -17.67
CA GLY A 193 3.13 -15.00 -17.68
C GLY A 193 2.04 -14.13 -17.07
N CYS A 194 2.32 -12.83 -17.05
CA CYS A 194 1.46 -11.81 -16.47
C CYS A 194 1.19 -10.66 -17.45
N VAL A 195 -0.01 -10.11 -17.42
CA VAL A 195 -0.36 -8.85 -18.10
C VAL A 195 -1.14 -7.96 -17.16
N ALA A 196 -0.67 -6.73 -16.95
CA ALA A 196 -1.45 -5.70 -16.28
C ALA A 196 -2.08 -4.72 -17.27
N ILE A 197 -3.26 -4.23 -16.91
CA ILE A 197 -3.96 -3.13 -17.57
C ILE A 197 -4.14 -2.02 -16.54
N PHE A 198 -3.63 -0.83 -16.85
CA PHE A 198 -3.69 0.33 -15.96
C PHE A 198 -4.28 1.53 -16.70
N SER A 199 -5.35 2.13 -16.16
CA SER A 199 -5.90 3.39 -16.68
C SER A 199 -5.33 4.60 -15.93
N THR A 200 -5.10 5.70 -16.62
CA THR A 200 -4.54 6.91 -15.99
C THR A 200 -5.58 7.83 -15.37
N THR A 201 -6.86 7.57 -15.57
CA THR A 201 -7.96 8.45 -15.13
C THR A 201 -8.06 8.57 -13.61
N HIS A 202 -8.45 9.75 -13.12
CA HIS A 202 -8.97 9.95 -11.76
C HIS A 202 -10.51 9.83 -11.71
N GLY A 203 -11.14 9.61 -12.87
CA GLY A 203 -12.57 9.50 -13.03
C GLY A 203 -13.14 8.19 -12.47
N ARG A 204 -14.44 8.19 -12.25
CA ARG A 204 -15.17 6.99 -11.80
C ARG A 204 -15.23 5.95 -12.91
N GLY A 205 -15.37 4.70 -12.49
CA GLY A 205 -15.57 3.59 -13.40
C GLY A 205 -15.93 2.29 -12.71
N LEU A 206 -15.85 1.20 -13.46
CA LEU A 206 -16.18 -0.14 -13.01
C LEU A 206 -15.26 -1.16 -13.69
N TRP A 207 -14.73 -2.10 -12.92
CA TRP A 207 -14.20 -3.35 -13.44
C TRP A 207 -15.20 -4.48 -13.19
N SER A 208 -15.58 -5.20 -14.24
CA SER A 208 -16.18 -6.53 -14.11
C SER A 208 -15.13 -7.57 -14.52
N VAL A 209 -14.70 -8.40 -13.57
CA VAL A 209 -13.62 -9.37 -13.77
C VAL A 209 -14.23 -10.76 -14.01
N GLY A 210 -14.91 -10.94 -15.15
CA GLY A 210 -15.56 -12.22 -15.47
C GLY A 210 -16.89 -12.48 -14.76
N ALA A 211 -17.43 -11.48 -14.04
CA ALA A 211 -18.75 -11.56 -13.39
C ALA A 211 -19.91 -11.43 -14.39
N GLU A 212 -19.69 -10.69 -15.49
CA GLU A 212 -20.64 -10.60 -16.60
C GLU A 212 -20.37 -11.69 -17.63
N ILE A 213 -21.44 -12.30 -18.13
CA ILE A 213 -21.40 -13.41 -19.09
C ILE A 213 -22.48 -13.16 -20.12
N ASP A 214 -22.18 -13.44 -21.38
CA ASP A 214 -23.12 -13.32 -22.49
C ASP A 214 -23.03 -14.54 -23.41
N GLY A 215 -24.17 -15.01 -23.93
CA GLY A 215 -24.21 -16.21 -24.76
C GLY A 215 -23.52 -16.05 -26.13
N LEU A 216 -23.45 -14.82 -26.65
CA LEU A 216 -22.75 -14.49 -27.90
C LEU A 216 -21.26 -14.22 -27.65
N TRP A 217 -20.92 -13.53 -26.55
CA TRP A 217 -19.55 -13.08 -26.27
C TRP A 217 -18.75 -14.00 -25.33
N GLY A 218 -19.40 -14.96 -24.69
CA GLY A 218 -18.80 -15.83 -23.68
C GLY A 218 -18.48 -15.09 -22.37
N HIS A 219 -17.39 -15.50 -21.71
CA HIS A 219 -16.88 -14.84 -20.52
C HIS A 219 -15.89 -13.73 -20.90
N PHE A 220 -16.09 -12.54 -20.35
CA PHE A 220 -15.23 -11.38 -20.61
C PHE A 220 -14.95 -10.60 -19.34
N LYS A 221 -13.85 -9.84 -19.38
CA LYS A 221 -13.60 -8.74 -18.46
C LYS A 221 -14.01 -7.45 -19.16
N VAL A 222 -14.48 -6.48 -18.39
CA VAL A 222 -14.77 -5.16 -18.94
C VAL A 222 -14.40 -4.08 -17.95
N TYR A 223 -13.64 -3.11 -18.43
CA TYR A 223 -13.41 -1.83 -17.78
C TYR A 223 -14.34 -0.80 -18.39
N ARG A 224 -15.15 -0.14 -17.56
CA ARG A 224 -16.01 0.99 -17.97
C ARG A 224 -15.53 2.23 -17.25
N GLN A 225 -15.25 3.29 -18.01
CA GLN A 225 -14.92 4.61 -17.49
C GLN A 225 -16.14 5.50 -17.75
N ASP A 226 -16.62 6.17 -16.71
CA ASP A 226 -17.93 6.85 -16.76
C ASP A 226 -17.90 8.11 -17.64
N TYR A 227 -16.73 8.75 -17.79
CA TYR A 227 -16.54 10.01 -18.51
C TYR A 227 -15.27 10.02 -19.36
N GLY A 228 -15.32 10.72 -20.50
CA GLY A 228 -14.16 10.95 -21.35
C GLY A 228 -13.71 9.71 -22.14
N GLY A 229 -12.56 9.85 -22.79
CA GLY A 229 -11.88 8.81 -23.54
C GLY A 229 -10.93 7.99 -22.67
N LEU A 230 -10.41 6.92 -23.25
CA LEU A 230 -9.52 5.98 -22.58
C LEU A 230 -8.06 6.32 -22.86
N GLU A 231 -7.26 6.36 -21.80
CA GLU A 231 -5.81 6.16 -21.86
C GLU A 231 -5.48 5.01 -20.92
N GLN A 232 -4.83 3.98 -21.46
CA GLN A 232 -4.44 2.78 -20.70
C GLN A 232 -3.07 2.25 -21.10
N TYR A 233 -2.39 1.64 -20.15
CA TYR A 233 -1.12 0.96 -20.34
C TYR A 233 -1.28 -0.54 -20.15
N TYR A 234 -0.59 -1.29 -21.00
CA TYR A 234 -0.41 -2.73 -20.88
C TYR A 234 1.03 -3.02 -20.48
N ILE A 235 1.20 -3.80 -19.41
CA ILE A 235 2.52 -4.20 -18.91
C ILE A 235 2.62 -5.72 -18.99
N VAL A 236 3.62 -6.23 -19.69
CA VAL A 236 3.86 -7.67 -19.85
C VAL A 236 5.04 -8.10 -18.96
N GLY A 237 4.90 -9.22 -18.26
CA GLY A 237 5.96 -9.75 -17.40
C GLY A 237 5.91 -11.28 -17.31
N ARG A 238 7.02 -11.90 -16.91
CA ARG A 238 7.04 -13.36 -16.66
C ARG A 238 6.39 -13.68 -15.31
N THR A 239 6.53 -12.78 -14.35
CA THR A 239 6.03 -12.89 -12.99
C THR A 239 5.28 -11.63 -12.56
N ILE A 240 4.54 -11.72 -11.44
CA ILE A 240 3.91 -10.53 -10.84
C ILE A 240 4.98 -9.53 -10.41
N LYS A 241 6.15 -10.00 -9.94
CA LYS A 241 7.30 -9.14 -9.59
C LYS A 241 7.74 -8.25 -10.76
N ASP A 242 7.84 -8.81 -11.96
CA ASP A 242 8.23 -8.05 -13.16
C ASP A 242 7.21 -6.95 -13.49
N VAL A 243 5.92 -7.28 -13.39
CA VAL A 243 4.82 -6.36 -13.69
C VAL A 243 4.74 -5.25 -12.65
N VAL A 244 4.82 -5.57 -11.36
CA VAL A 244 4.78 -4.58 -10.27
C VAL A 244 5.98 -3.64 -10.35
N ARG A 245 7.18 -4.15 -10.64
CA ARG A 245 8.36 -3.32 -10.89
C ARG A 245 8.15 -2.38 -12.08
N SER A 246 7.71 -2.92 -13.22
CA SER A 246 7.47 -2.11 -14.43
C SER A 246 6.36 -1.07 -14.22
N TYR A 247 5.36 -1.39 -13.38
CA TYR A 247 4.33 -0.44 -12.96
C TYR A 247 4.93 0.70 -12.11
N ALA A 248 5.84 0.39 -11.17
CA ALA A 248 6.57 1.42 -10.42
C ALA A 248 7.46 2.29 -11.31
N GLU A 249 8.09 1.72 -12.35
CA GLU A 249 8.85 2.49 -13.34
C GLU A 249 7.96 3.38 -14.24
N LEU A 250 6.64 3.17 -14.21
CA LEU A 250 5.66 4.01 -14.87
C LEU A 250 5.15 5.10 -13.90
N VAL A 251 4.62 4.72 -12.73
CA VAL A 251 3.90 5.65 -11.83
C VAL A 251 4.76 6.28 -10.74
N GLY A 252 5.95 5.74 -10.49
CA GLY A 252 6.84 6.10 -9.38
C GLY A 252 7.03 4.93 -8.41
N PHE A 253 8.24 4.82 -7.84
CA PHE A 253 8.53 3.86 -6.79
C PHE A 253 7.94 4.31 -5.45
N PRO A 254 7.56 3.38 -4.54
CA PRO A 254 7.14 3.73 -3.19
C PRO A 254 8.16 4.64 -2.51
N ILE A 255 7.73 5.75 -1.89
CA ILE A 255 8.64 6.69 -1.24
C ILE A 255 9.14 6.16 0.11
N LEU A 256 10.30 6.65 0.55
CA LEU A 256 10.91 6.23 1.81
C LEU A 256 10.06 6.65 3.02
N VAL A 257 9.84 5.72 3.94
CA VAL A 257 9.05 5.92 5.15
C VAL A 257 9.96 6.07 6.37
N PRO A 258 9.83 7.11 7.23
CA PRO A 258 10.60 7.26 8.48
C PRO A 258 10.69 5.98 9.30
N ARG A 259 11.91 5.63 9.75
CA ARG A 259 12.17 4.35 10.45
C ARG A 259 11.26 4.17 11.65
N TRP A 260 10.96 5.26 12.37
CA TRP A 260 10.06 5.26 13.51
C TRP A 260 8.63 4.83 13.17
N ALA A 261 8.15 5.05 11.94
CA ALA A 261 6.78 4.71 11.52
C ALA A 261 6.58 3.20 11.31
N TYR A 262 7.67 2.43 11.19
CA TYR A 262 7.61 0.96 11.24
C TYR A 262 7.48 0.41 12.67
N GLY A 263 7.61 1.26 13.71
CA GLY A 263 7.37 0.85 15.09
C GLY A 263 5.88 0.63 15.40
N TYR A 264 5.53 0.74 16.69
CA TYR A 264 4.13 0.74 17.10
C TYR A 264 3.55 2.15 17.07
N ILE A 265 2.45 2.31 16.33
CA ILE A 265 1.65 3.54 16.28
C ILE A 265 0.36 3.32 17.10
N SER A 266 0.25 4.01 18.21
CA SER A 266 -0.98 4.04 19.02
C SER A 266 -2.02 5.00 18.43
N GLY A 267 -3.29 4.81 18.73
CA GLY A 267 -4.39 5.67 18.31
C GLY A 267 -5.61 5.52 19.23
N GLY A 268 -6.76 6.05 18.79
CA GLY A 268 -8.02 5.95 19.53
C GLY A 268 -8.76 7.29 19.60
N TYR A 269 -9.94 7.35 18.96
CA TYR A 269 -10.72 8.58 18.82
C TYR A 269 -11.08 9.21 20.17
N LYS A 270 -11.52 8.39 21.13
CA LYS A 270 -11.96 8.82 22.47
C LYS A 270 -10.96 9.73 23.17
N TYR A 271 -9.67 9.42 23.13
CA TYR A 271 -8.66 10.20 23.85
C TYR A 271 -8.72 11.69 23.51
N THR A 272 -8.92 12.02 22.24
CA THR A 272 -8.94 13.40 21.74
C THR A 272 -10.26 14.14 21.99
N MET A 273 -11.28 13.41 22.47
CA MET A 273 -12.63 13.91 22.72
C MET A 273 -12.95 14.08 24.22
N LEU A 274 -12.01 13.73 25.11
CA LEU A 274 -12.23 13.83 26.56
C LEU A 274 -12.19 15.29 27.04
N ASP A 275 -13.25 15.70 27.73
CA ASP A 275 -13.41 17.00 28.38
C ASP A 275 -13.14 16.88 29.90
N GLU A 276 -14.13 17.05 30.78
CA GLU A 276 -13.98 16.90 32.24
C GLU A 276 -14.48 15.52 32.73
N PRO A 277 -13.95 14.96 33.85
CA PRO A 277 -12.93 15.50 34.75
C PRO A 277 -11.49 15.24 34.31
N GLN A 278 -11.28 14.50 33.22
CA GLN A 278 -9.95 14.18 32.69
C GLN A 278 -9.86 14.63 31.24
N LYS A 279 -9.17 15.75 31.03
CA LYS A 279 -8.98 16.35 29.71
C LYS A 279 -8.11 15.49 28.81
N ALA A 280 -8.37 15.57 27.50
CA ALA A 280 -7.66 14.83 26.45
C ALA A 280 -6.13 14.83 26.61
N HIS A 281 -5.52 16.00 26.81
CA HIS A 281 -4.05 16.11 26.95
C HIS A 281 -3.52 15.31 28.16
N LEU A 282 -4.24 15.26 29.29
CA LEU A 282 -3.84 14.49 30.48
C LEU A 282 -4.03 12.99 30.27
N ALA A 283 -5.13 12.58 29.63
CA ALA A 283 -5.38 11.17 29.33
C ALA A 283 -4.30 10.58 28.40
N LEU A 284 -3.84 11.36 27.42
CA LEU A 284 -2.77 10.95 26.52
C LEU A 284 -1.40 10.87 27.22
N LEU A 285 -1.12 11.75 28.17
CA LEU A 285 0.08 11.65 29.01
C LEU A 285 0.02 10.43 29.95
N GLU A 286 -1.13 10.16 30.57
CA GLU A 286 -1.33 8.95 31.38
C GLU A 286 -1.18 7.67 30.52
N PHE A 287 -1.68 7.68 29.28
CA PHE A 287 -1.47 6.58 28.35
C PHE A 287 0.02 6.33 28.07
N ALA A 288 0.81 7.39 27.83
CA ALA A 288 2.26 7.29 27.66
C ALA A 288 2.95 6.73 28.91
N GLU A 289 2.51 7.13 30.11
CA GLU A 289 2.99 6.58 31.38
C GLU A 289 2.66 5.09 31.53
N LYS A 290 1.45 4.67 31.16
CA LYS A 290 1.03 3.25 31.20
C LYS A 290 1.84 2.39 30.23
N LEU A 291 2.14 2.87 29.02
CA LEU A 291 3.04 2.17 28.10
C LEU A 291 4.41 1.92 28.75
N LYS A 292 4.97 2.93 29.41
CA LYS A 292 6.24 2.82 30.15
C LYS A 292 6.12 1.85 31.32
N HIS A 293 5.06 1.94 32.13
CA HIS A 293 4.78 1.05 33.26
C HIS A 293 4.71 -0.42 32.82
N HIS A 294 3.99 -0.69 31.74
CA HIS A 294 3.87 -2.04 31.20
C HIS A 294 5.11 -2.48 30.41
N GLY A 295 6.01 -1.57 30.03
CA GLY A 295 7.21 -1.86 29.24
C GLY A 295 6.89 -2.20 27.78
N ILE A 296 5.91 -1.51 27.20
CA ILE A 296 5.47 -1.66 25.80
C ILE A 296 6.04 -0.48 24.99
N PRO A 297 6.99 -0.72 24.06
CA PRO A 297 7.56 0.37 23.26
C PRO A 297 6.54 0.94 22.26
N CYS A 298 6.54 2.27 22.10
CA CYS A 298 5.66 3.01 21.18
C CYS A 298 6.47 4.09 20.47
N SER A 299 6.28 4.23 19.16
CA SER A 299 7.03 5.19 18.33
C SER A 299 6.23 6.46 18.03
N ALA A 300 4.91 6.33 17.92
CA ALA A 300 4.04 7.44 17.58
C ALA A 300 2.61 7.26 18.11
N HIS A 301 1.88 8.36 18.18
CA HIS A 301 0.45 8.40 18.43
C HIS A 301 -0.25 9.13 17.28
N GLN A 302 -1.18 8.45 16.60
CA GLN A 302 -2.05 9.04 15.61
C GLN A 302 -3.25 9.70 16.29
N MET A 303 -3.18 11.02 16.43
CA MET A 303 -4.17 11.84 17.08
C MET A 303 -5.38 12.04 16.16
N SER A 304 -6.51 11.44 16.53
CA SER A 304 -7.78 11.65 15.83
C SER A 304 -8.29 13.08 15.96
N SER A 305 -9.29 13.47 15.16
CA SER A 305 -9.74 14.87 15.02
C SER A 305 -10.47 15.49 16.20
N GLY A 306 -10.51 14.87 17.39
CA GLY A 306 -11.13 15.50 18.56
C GLY A 306 -10.40 16.76 19.03
N TYR A 307 -9.09 16.90 18.72
CA TYR A 307 -8.32 18.11 19.02
C TYR A 307 -8.83 19.34 18.27
N SER A 308 -9.55 19.16 17.16
CA SER A 308 -10.02 20.25 16.30
C SER A 308 -11.51 20.53 16.39
N VAL A 309 -12.24 19.84 17.29
CA VAL A 309 -13.64 20.15 17.59
C VAL A 309 -13.71 21.44 18.39
N ALA A 310 -14.49 22.43 17.95
CA ALA A 310 -14.64 23.72 18.61
C ALA A 310 -15.07 23.58 20.09
N ALA A 311 -14.53 24.43 20.96
CA ALA A 311 -14.92 24.49 22.37
C ALA A 311 -16.30 25.14 22.58
N THR A 312 -16.68 26.04 21.66
CA THR A 312 -17.95 26.78 21.67
C THR A 312 -18.93 26.19 20.67
N GLU A 313 -20.23 26.39 20.90
CA GLU A 313 -21.26 25.96 19.95
C GLU A 313 -21.18 26.72 18.62
N PRO A 314 -21.38 26.04 17.47
CA PRO A 314 -21.56 24.60 17.34
C PRO A 314 -20.26 23.83 17.60
N LYS A 315 -20.28 22.82 18.49
CA LYS A 315 -19.12 21.97 18.84
C LYS A 315 -18.76 20.98 17.74
N VAL A 316 -18.28 21.50 16.63
CA VAL A 316 -17.95 20.74 15.42
C VAL A 316 -16.48 20.94 15.02
N ARG A 317 -15.97 20.05 14.17
CA ARG A 317 -14.58 20.10 13.70
C ARG A 317 -14.30 21.33 12.85
N ASN A 318 -13.19 21.99 13.20
CA ASN A 318 -12.58 23.03 12.39
C ASN A 318 -11.12 22.62 12.12
N VAL A 319 -10.84 22.06 10.93
CA VAL A 319 -9.47 21.64 10.54
C VAL A 319 -8.47 22.78 10.75
N PHE A 320 -7.24 22.45 11.15
CA PHE A 320 -6.18 23.43 11.53
C PHE A 320 -6.51 24.32 12.74
N THR A 321 -7.62 24.11 13.44
CA THR A 321 -7.95 24.82 14.69
C THR A 321 -7.70 23.92 15.89
N TRP A 322 -7.16 24.46 16.98
CA TRP A 322 -6.96 23.74 18.24
C TRP A 322 -8.08 24.03 19.24
N ASN A 323 -8.64 22.97 19.84
CA ASN A 323 -9.47 23.07 21.01
C ASN A 323 -8.59 23.37 22.24
N ARG A 324 -8.57 24.63 22.66
CA ARG A 324 -7.79 25.11 23.81
C ARG A 324 -8.37 24.72 25.17
N GLU A 325 -9.58 24.17 25.25
CA GLU A 325 -10.09 23.60 26.50
C GLU A 325 -9.52 22.20 26.75
N ARG A 326 -9.43 21.38 25.70
CA ARG A 326 -8.87 20.02 25.70
C ARG A 326 -7.34 20.01 25.70
N PHE A 327 -6.75 20.94 24.95
CA PHE A 327 -5.31 21.16 24.81
C PHE A 327 -4.97 22.64 25.06
N PRO A 328 -4.89 23.08 26.33
CA PRO A 328 -4.62 24.49 26.67
C PRO A 328 -3.34 25.04 26.06
N ASP A 329 -2.28 24.23 26.11
CA ASP A 329 -0.97 24.51 25.53
C ASP A 329 -0.51 23.31 24.68
N PRO A 330 -0.85 23.28 23.37
CA PRO A 330 -0.45 22.22 22.47
C PRO A 330 1.07 22.07 22.35
N GLU A 331 1.84 23.16 22.36
CA GLU A 331 3.31 23.12 22.18
C GLU A 331 3.99 22.44 23.38
N ASP A 332 3.59 22.81 24.61
CA ASP A 332 4.06 22.16 25.83
C ASP A 332 3.62 20.69 25.90
N TRP A 333 2.37 20.40 25.54
CA TRP A 333 1.87 19.01 25.52
C TRP A 333 2.62 18.13 24.50
N ILE A 334 2.84 18.64 23.28
CA ILE A 334 3.64 17.96 22.23
C ILE A 334 5.05 17.69 22.76
N THR A 335 5.69 18.70 23.37
CA THR A 335 7.02 18.56 23.97
C THR A 335 7.05 17.45 25.03
N LYS A 336 6.02 17.35 25.88
CA LYS A 336 5.90 16.27 26.88
C LYS A 336 5.72 14.89 26.24
N MET A 337 4.93 14.77 25.18
CA MET A 337 4.81 13.50 24.43
C MET A 337 6.13 13.10 23.78
N HIS A 338 6.86 14.06 23.20
CA HIS A 338 8.20 13.86 22.66
C HIS A 338 9.20 13.39 23.73
N GLN A 339 9.09 13.83 24.99
CA GLN A 339 9.92 13.34 26.09
C GLN A 339 9.72 11.83 26.41
N TYR A 340 8.59 11.24 25.99
CA TYR A 340 8.36 9.79 26.03
C TYR A 340 8.88 9.07 24.78
N GLY A 341 9.47 9.79 23.82
CA GLY A 341 9.88 9.26 22.52
C GLY A 341 8.72 9.04 21.56
N ILE A 342 7.54 9.60 21.83
CA ILE A 342 6.32 9.38 21.04
C ILE A 342 6.09 10.57 20.12
N ARG A 343 6.15 10.32 18.81
CA ARG A 343 5.80 11.30 17.76
C ARG A 343 4.30 11.47 17.60
N LEU A 344 3.86 12.58 17.05
CA LEU A 344 2.43 12.90 16.92
C LEU A 344 2.03 13.09 15.45
N LEU A 345 0.97 12.38 15.05
CA LEU A 345 0.33 12.53 13.74
C LEU A 345 -1.04 13.16 13.93
N THR A 346 -1.41 14.17 13.14
CA THR A 346 -2.70 14.84 13.30
C THR A 346 -3.66 14.58 12.16
N ASN A 347 -4.86 14.12 12.50
CA ASN A 347 -5.98 13.97 11.58
C ASN A 347 -6.39 15.33 10.99
N ILE A 348 -6.40 15.45 9.68
CA ILE A 348 -6.83 16.61 8.91
C ILE A 348 -7.73 16.18 7.75
N LYS A 349 -8.79 16.95 7.47
CA LYS A 349 -9.84 16.58 6.52
C LYS A 349 -10.03 17.65 5.45
N PRO A 350 -10.24 17.29 4.17
CA PRO A 350 -10.24 18.23 3.05
C PRO A 350 -11.59 18.95 2.86
N PHE A 351 -12.26 19.30 3.96
CA PHE A 351 -13.53 20.01 3.92
C PHE A 351 -13.65 20.95 5.11
N LEU A 352 -14.45 22.00 4.94
CA LEU A 352 -14.79 22.93 6.00
C LEU A 352 -16.30 22.90 6.20
N LEU A 353 -16.71 22.84 7.47
CA LEU A 353 -18.08 23.13 7.86
C LEU A 353 -18.32 24.64 7.74
N ALA A 354 -19.57 25.04 7.49
CA ALA A 354 -19.94 26.46 7.33
C ALA A 354 -19.61 27.32 8.56
N SER A 355 -19.50 26.70 9.73
CA SER A 355 -19.08 27.34 10.99
C SER A 355 -17.57 27.54 11.13
N HIS A 356 -16.76 27.06 10.20
CA HIS A 356 -15.32 27.20 10.25
C HIS A 356 -14.93 28.68 10.14
N PRO A 357 -13.99 29.20 10.96
CA PRO A 357 -13.61 30.62 10.93
C PRO A 357 -13.18 31.14 9.55
N ASP A 358 -12.46 30.31 8.81
CA ASP A 358 -11.99 30.60 7.44
C ASP A 358 -12.98 30.22 6.33
N PHE A 359 -14.22 29.79 6.63
CA PHE A 359 -15.16 29.34 5.60
C PHE A 359 -15.46 30.43 4.56
N GLN A 360 -15.86 31.62 5.02
CA GLN A 360 -16.15 32.74 4.11
C GLN A 360 -14.93 33.18 3.30
N LYS A 361 -13.74 33.15 3.92
CA LYS A 361 -12.48 33.46 3.24
C LYS A 361 -12.25 32.53 2.04
N LEU A 362 -12.52 31.23 2.18
CA LEU A 362 -12.40 30.28 1.07
C LEU A 362 -13.54 30.39 0.06
N VAL A 363 -14.75 30.80 0.46
CA VAL A 363 -15.82 31.17 -0.49
C VAL A 363 -15.35 32.32 -1.38
N ASP A 364 -14.89 33.42 -0.77
CA ASP A 364 -14.46 34.63 -1.48
C ASP A 364 -13.25 34.37 -2.41
N ALA A 365 -12.38 33.43 -2.03
CA ALA A 365 -11.22 33.01 -2.82
C ALA A 365 -11.54 31.96 -3.90
N GLY A 366 -12.79 31.50 -4.02
CA GLY A 366 -13.16 30.43 -4.95
C GLY A 366 -12.46 29.11 -4.64
N GLY A 367 -12.37 28.76 -3.35
CA GLY A 367 -11.63 27.59 -2.86
C GLY A 367 -12.44 26.30 -2.72
N PHE A 368 -13.72 26.32 -3.07
CA PHE A 368 -14.62 25.16 -3.05
C PHE A 368 -15.11 24.82 -4.45
N PHE A 369 -15.55 23.58 -4.63
CA PHE A 369 -16.30 23.17 -5.82
C PHE A 369 -17.52 24.07 -5.99
N LYS A 370 -17.96 24.26 -7.25
CA LYS A 370 -19.15 25.04 -7.56
C LYS A 370 -20.25 24.17 -8.13
N ASP A 371 -21.45 24.34 -7.60
CA ASP A 371 -22.64 23.63 -8.06
C ASP A 371 -23.19 24.18 -9.40
N GLU A 372 -24.39 23.74 -9.78
CA GLU A 372 -25.08 24.18 -11.00
C GLU A 372 -25.41 25.68 -10.99
N GLU A 373 -25.66 26.26 -9.80
CA GLU A 373 -25.97 27.69 -9.60
C GLU A 373 -24.70 28.56 -9.54
N LYS A 374 -23.52 27.94 -9.61
CA LYS A 374 -22.18 28.58 -9.50
C LYS A 374 -21.85 29.09 -8.10
N GLU A 375 -22.56 28.61 -7.10
CA GLU A 375 -22.32 28.86 -5.69
C GLU A 375 -21.42 27.77 -5.09
N PRO A 376 -20.83 27.97 -3.89
CA PRO A 376 -20.09 26.92 -3.20
C PRO A 376 -20.94 25.64 -3.07
N GLY A 377 -20.38 24.50 -3.45
CA GLY A 377 -21.04 23.21 -3.41
C GLY A 377 -21.26 22.72 -1.99
N TYR A 378 -22.36 23.16 -1.37
CA TYR A 378 -22.74 22.76 -0.02
C TYR A 378 -23.18 21.29 0.01
N MET A 379 -22.73 20.59 1.05
CA MET A 379 -23.13 19.22 1.31
C MET A 379 -23.08 18.89 2.81
N ARG A 380 -23.69 17.77 3.17
CA ARG A 380 -23.66 17.24 4.53
C ARG A 380 -22.35 16.51 4.76
N LEU A 381 -21.55 17.02 5.68
CA LEU A 381 -20.22 16.51 6.01
C LEU A 381 -20.19 16.01 7.45
N TRP A 382 -19.29 15.08 7.75
CA TRP A 382 -19.11 14.59 9.11
C TRP A 382 -18.60 15.70 10.04
N SER A 383 -19.32 15.98 11.13
CA SER A 383 -19.08 17.19 11.93
C SER A 383 -18.39 16.98 13.27
N ALA A 384 -18.73 15.93 14.02
CA ALA A 384 -18.15 15.60 15.33
C ALA A 384 -18.17 14.07 15.60
N GLY A 385 -18.76 13.60 16.69
CA GLY A 385 -18.90 12.16 16.98
C GLY A 385 -19.61 11.34 15.89
N GLY A 386 -19.78 10.04 16.12
CA GLY A 386 -20.46 9.17 15.17
C GLY A 386 -21.86 9.67 14.81
N ALA A 387 -22.22 9.55 13.53
CA ALA A 387 -23.50 9.99 12.96
C ALA A 387 -23.85 11.49 13.16
N THR A 388 -22.88 12.34 13.48
CA THR A 388 -23.09 13.81 13.51
C THR A 388 -22.67 14.42 12.18
N GLY A 389 -23.51 15.30 11.64
CA GLY A 389 -23.26 16.01 10.39
C GLY A 389 -23.40 17.51 10.53
N GLY A 390 -22.79 18.25 9.61
CA GLY A 390 -22.89 19.70 9.49
C GLY A 390 -22.84 20.07 8.02
N ASP A 391 -23.42 21.22 7.67
CA ASP A 391 -23.37 21.71 6.30
C ASP A 391 -22.02 22.38 6.06
N GLY A 392 -21.44 22.18 4.90
CA GLY A 392 -20.14 22.72 4.52
C GLY A 392 -19.76 22.35 3.11
N ALA A 393 -18.49 22.53 2.75
CA ALA A 393 -18.00 22.31 1.39
C ALA A 393 -16.63 21.61 1.40
N HIS A 394 -16.40 20.78 0.37
CA HIS A 394 -15.09 20.19 0.09
C HIS A 394 -14.18 21.20 -0.59
N ILE A 395 -12.90 21.18 -0.21
CA ILE A 395 -11.85 22.03 -0.80
C ILE A 395 -11.62 21.60 -2.25
N ASP A 396 -11.65 22.56 -3.17
CA ASP A 396 -11.18 22.37 -4.54
C ASP A 396 -9.66 22.60 -4.58
N PHE A 397 -8.88 21.52 -4.51
CA PHE A 397 -7.41 21.59 -4.60
C PHE A 397 -6.86 22.05 -5.96
N THR A 398 -7.70 22.23 -6.98
CA THR A 398 -7.30 22.89 -8.24
C THR A 398 -7.41 24.42 -8.16
N SER A 399 -7.91 24.96 -7.04
CA SER A 399 -7.85 26.36 -6.69
C SER A 399 -6.49 26.69 -6.05
N ALA A 400 -5.72 27.59 -6.66
CA ALA A 400 -4.41 28.01 -6.17
C ALA A 400 -4.48 28.54 -4.73
N GLU A 401 -5.52 29.30 -4.41
CA GLU A 401 -5.72 29.87 -3.07
C GLU A 401 -6.05 28.79 -2.03
N ALA A 402 -6.89 27.81 -2.39
CA ALA A 402 -7.26 26.73 -1.47
C ALA A 402 -6.11 25.73 -1.25
N PHE A 403 -5.37 25.42 -2.31
CA PHE A 403 -4.13 24.64 -2.24
C PHE A 403 -3.13 25.31 -1.29
N LYS A 404 -2.94 26.63 -1.43
CA LYS A 404 -2.05 27.41 -0.56
C LYS A 404 -2.54 27.49 0.88
N TRP A 405 -3.85 27.65 1.10
CA TRP A 405 -4.44 27.63 2.43
C TRP A 405 -4.20 26.32 3.16
N TRP A 406 -4.37 25.19 2.46
CA TRP A 406 -4.07 23.86 3.02
C TRP A 406 -2.59 23.71 3.36
N TYR A 407 -1.71 24.09 2.43
CA TYR A 407 -0.27 24.09 2.62
C TYR A 407 0.13 24.88 3.87
N ASP A 408 -0.42 26.09 4.05
CA ASP A 408 -0.15 26.93 5.22
C ASP A 408 -0.69 26.32 6.52
N GLY A 409 -1.85 25.68 6.47
CA GLY A 409 -2.43 24.93 7.58
C GLY A 409 -1.52 23.79 8.04
N VAL A 410 -0.99 23.00 7.11
CA VAL A 410 -0.01 21.93 7.39
C VAL A 410 1.26 22.50 8.01
N GLN A 411 1.80 23.60 7.46
CA GLN A 411 2.95 24.27 8.06
C GLN A 411 2.66 24.79 9.48
N SER A 412 1.45 25.26 9.75
CA SER A 412 1.06 25.73 11.08
C SER A 412 1.11 24.61 12.12
N LEU A 413 0.66 23.40 11.78
CA LEU A 413 0.74 22.22 12.64
C LEU A 413 2.19 21.76 12.81
N LYS A 414 2.99 21.78 11.74
CA LYS A 414 4.41 21.43 11.83
C LYS A 414 5.20 22.38 12.73
N LYS A 415 4.92 23.69 12.66
CA LYS A 415 5.59 24.73 13.47
C LYS A 415 5.46 24.52 14.98
N ILE A 416 4.34 23.96 15.45
CA ILE A 416 4.12 23.68 16.87
C ILE A 416 4.63 22.30 17.31
N GLY A 417 5.21 21.52 16.39
CA GLY A 417 5.88 20.25 16.69
C GLY A 417 5.16 18.98 16.25
N ILE A 418 4.10 19.05 15.43
CA ILE A 418 3.51 17.84 14.83
C ILE A 418 4.49 17.18 13.85
N ASP A 419 4.65 15.86 13.95
CA ASP A 419 5.66 15.10 13.21
C ASP A 419 5.18 14.61 11.83
N GLY A 420 3.86 14.42 11.65
CA GLY A 420 3.29 13.97 10.38
C GLY A 420 1.81 14.28 10.23
N MET A 421 1.34 14.25 8.98
CA MET A 421 -0.04 14.57 8.63
C MET A 421 -0.83 13.30 8.35
N TRP A 422 -2.03 13.23 8.93
CA TRP A 422 -2.99 12.16 8.67
C TRP A 422 -4.14 12.72 7.83
N ASN A 423 -4.01 12.59 6.52
CA ASN A 423 -5.00 12.96 5.52
C ASN A 423 -6.15 11.95 5.53
N ASP A 424 -7.31 12.41 6.02
CA ASP A 424 -8.47 11.56 6.31
C ASP A 424 -9.75 12.12 5.66
N ASN A 425 -10.74 11.27 5.42
CA ASN A 425 -11.95 11.61 4.65
C ASN A 425 -11.66 12.27 3.29
N ASN A 426 -10.61 11.81 2.60
CA ASN A 426 -10.14 12.38 1.35
C ASN A 426 -10.52 11.56 0.11
N GLU A 427 -11.65 10.85 0.19
CA GLU A 427 -12.25 10.10 -0.93
C GLU A 427 -13.05 11.00 -1.88
N TYR A 428 -13.40 12.22 -1.46
CA TYR A 428 -14.22 13.19 -2.20
C TYR A 428 -15.57 12.61 -2.64
N THR A 429 -16.43 12.31 -1.68
CA THR A 429 -17.80 11.80 -1.91
C THR A 429 -18.76 12.91 -2.36
N LEU A 430 -18.40 13.61 -3.44
CA LEU A 430 -19.20 14.68 -4.02
C LEU A 430 -20.57 14.15 -4.49
N PRO A 431 -21.67 14.92 -4.36
CA PRO A 431 -23.01 14.45 -4.72
C PRO A 431 -23.24 14.44 -6.24
N ASP A 432 -22.48 15.23 -6.99
CA ASP A 432 -22.70 15.45 -8.42
C ASP A 432 -21.36 15.63 -9.15
N ASP A 433 -21.24 14.97 -10.30
CA ASP A 433 -20.06 14.97 -11.16
C ASP A 433 -20.09 16.12 -12.19
N ASP A 434 -21.20 16.86 -12.33
CA ASP A 434 -21.30 18.08 -13.14
C ASP A 434 -20.82 19.34 -12.43
N TRP A 435 -20.55 19.26 -11.12
CA TRP A 435 -19.91 20.33 -10.37
C TRP A 435 -18.59 20.75 -11.01
N THR A 436 -18.28 22.04 -10.88
CA THR A 436 -17.16 22.68 -11.58
C THR A 436 -16.04 23.07 -10.64
N MET A 437 -14.81 23.12 -11.19
CA MET A 437 -13.58 23.42 -10.46
C MET A 437 -12.88 24.68 -11.00
N ALA A 438 -11.96 25.24 -10.21
CA ALA A 438 -11.22 26.46 -10.48
C ALA A 438 -10.12 26.29 -11.54
N LEU A 439 -9.36 25.19 -11.48
CA LEU A 439 -8.29 24.85 -12.44
C LEU A 439 -7.21 25.93 -12.65
N ASN A 440 -6.90 26.72 -11.62
CA ASN A 440 -5.90 27.79 -11.67
C ASN A 440 -4.65 27.49 -10.81
N GLU A 441 -4.61 26.36 -10.12
CA GLU A 441 -3.42 25.88 -9.41
C GLU A 441 -2.31 25.50 -10.43
N PRO A 442 -1.04 25.92 -10.20
CA PRO A 442 0.04 25.73 -11.16
C PRO A 442 0.32 24.28 -11.60
N THR A 443 0.15 23.29 -10.72
CA THR A 443 0.35 21.86 -11.02
C THR A 443 -0.61 21.36 -12.09
N VAL A 444 -1.82 21.93 -12.20
CA VAL A 444 -2.82 21.55 -13.22
C VAL A 444 -2.86 22.47 -14.45
N ALA A 445 -2.00 23.51 -14.51
CA ALA A 445 -2.08 24.55 -15.54
C ALA A 445 -1.96 24.02 -16.98
N ASP A 446 -1.02 23.09 -17.24
CA ASP A 446 -0.83 22.50 -18.57
C ASP A 446 -2.06 21.69 -19.03
N ALA A 447 -2.73 21.01 -18.10
CA ALA A 447 -3.97 20.31 -18.37
C ALA A 447 -5.12 21.29 -18.63
N ALA A 448 -5.19 22.37 -17.85
CA ALA A 448 -6.23 23.39 -17.96
C ALA A 448 -6.15 24.15 -19.30
N ALA A 449 -4.94 24.36 -19.83
CA ALA A 449 -4.71 24.99 -21.13
C ALA A 449 -5.35 24.25 -22.32
N LYS A 450 -5.73 22.97 -22.16
CA LYS A 450 -6.47 22.19 -23.16
C LYS A 450 -7.92 22.66 -23.33
N ASN A 451 -8.43 23.49 -22.42
CA ASN A 451 -9.75 24.13 -22.47
C ASN A 451 -10.93 23.15 -22.69
N VAL A 452 -10.88 22.02 -21.99
CA VAL A 452 -11.98 21.04 -21.91
C VAL A 452 -12.97 21.40 -20.81
N LYS A 453 -14.14 20.76 -20.76
CA LYS A 453 -15.15 20.96 -19.69
C LYS A 453 -14.47 20.81 -18.31
N ASN A 454 -14.64 21.78 -17.42
CA ASN A 454 -14.06 21.79 -16.08
C ASN A 454 -14.93 21.07 -15.04
N SER A 455 -15.65 20.02 -15.44
CA SER A 455 -16.49 19.25 -14.54
C SER A 455 -15.73 18.14 -13.83
N VAL A 456 -16.16 17.83 -12.61
CA VAL A 456 -15.59 16.76 -11.76
C VAL A 456 -15.63 15.40 -12.46
N GLY A 457 -16.67 15.09 -13.23
CA GLY A 457 -16.78 13.82 -13.96
C GLY A 457 -15.62 13.58 -14.92
N LEU A 458 -15.23 14.61 -15.69
CA LEU A 458 -14.17 14.50 -16.69
C LEU A 458 -12.77 14.54 -16.08
N TRP A 459 -12.55 15.38 -15.06
CA TRP A 459 -11.24 15.53 -14.40
C TRP A 459 -10.99 14.48 -13.32
N GLY A 460 -12.07 13.97 -12.74
CA GLY A 460 -12.08 12.91 -11.73
C GLY A 460 -11.95 13.41 -10.30
N ARG A 461 -12.78 12.86 -9.41
CA ARG A 461 -12.77 13.14 -7.95
C ARG A 461 -11.42 12.86 -7.32
N ALA A 462 -10.76 11.78 -7.75
CA ALA A 462 -9.53 11.30 -7.14
C ALA A 462 -8.30 12.18 -7.43
N LEU A 463 -8.44 13.18 -8.32
CA LEU A 463 -7.45 14.23 -8.54
C LEU A 463 -7.19 15.01 -7.25
N HIS A 464 -8.24 15.33 -6.50
CA HIS A 464 -8.11 16.11 -5.29
C HIS A 464 -7.49 15.32 -4.13
N THR A 465 -7.60 13.99 -4.15
CA THR A 465 -6.85 13.10 -3.26
C THR A 465 -5.34 13.25 -3.50
N GLU A 466 -4.92 13.24 -4.77
CA GLU A 466 -3.52 13.44 -5.14
C GLU A 466 -3.02 14.84 -4.74
N LEU A 467 -3.76 15.90 -5.11
CA LEU A 467 -3.34 17.28 -4.86
C LEU A 467 -3.33 17.62 -3.36
N MET A 468 -4.23 17.03 -2.55
CA MET A 468 -4.16 17.13 -1.09
C MET A 468 -2.88 16.47 -0.55
N GLY A 469 -2.54 15.29 -1.06
CA GLY A 469 -1.29 14.61 -0.75
C GLY A 469 -0.08 15.51 -1.07
N LYS A 470 -0.04 16.06 -2.29
CA LYS A 470 0.99 17.00 -2.74
C LYS A 470 1.12 18.22 -1.83
N SER A 471 0.02 18.92 -1.57
CA SER A 471 0.02 20.13 -0.73
C SER A 471 0.56 19.83 0.68
N SER A 472 0.16 18.68 1.25
CA SER A 472 0.64 18.25 2.58
C SER A 472 2.11 17.86 2.59
N HIS A 473 2.55 17.11 1.58
CA HIS A 473 3.93 16.65 1.42
C HIS A 473 4.87 17.84 1.24
N ASP A 474 4.57 18.71 0.28
CA ASP A 474 5.43 19.85 -0.06
C ASP A 474 5.52 20.84 1.11
N ALA A 475 4.41 21.06 1.84
CA ALA A 475 4.41 21.88 3.05
C ALA A 475 5.37 21.37 4.13
N LEU A 476 5.41 20.05 4.36
CA LEU A 476 6.34 19.42 5.28
C LEU A 476 7.78 19.48 4.75
N GLN A 477 7.96 19.18 3.46
CA GLN A 477 9.27 19.13 2.83
C GLN A 477 9.96 20.49 2.83
N ASP A 478 9.23 21.57 2.58
CA ASP A 478 9.78 22.94 2.57
C ASP A 478 10.17 23.42 3.97
N MET A 479 9.47 22.96 5.01
CA MET A 479 9.80 23.26 6.41
C MET A 479 11.05 22.51 6.87
N GLU A 480 11.23 21.26 6.45
CA GLU A 480 12.38 20.42 6.79
C GLU A 480 12.99 19.75 5.53
N PRO A 481 13.73 20.49 4.68
CA PRO A 481 14.21 20.01 3.36
C PRO A 481 15.08 18.76 3.37
N LYS A 482 15.63 18.41 4.53
CA LYS A 482 16.51 17.25 4.69
C LYS A 482 15.77 16.02 5.21
N LEU A 483 14.61 16.18 5.85
CA LEU A 483 13.86 15.10 6.46
C LEU A 483 12.74 14.64 5.53
N ARG A 484 12.53 13.33 5.43
CA ARG A 484 11.46 12.78 4.61
C ARG A 484 10.10 13.05 5.25
N PRO A 485 9.16 13.70 4.54
CA PRO A 485 7.81 13.94 5.03
C PRO A 485 7.09 12.65 5.38
N PHE A 486 6.26 12.69 6.43
CA PHE A 486 5.31 11.62 6.72
C PHE A 486 3.88 12.09 6.51
N VAL A 487 3.33 11.73 5.35
CA VAL A 487 1.91 11.86 5.05
C VAL A 487 1.29 10.46 5.06
N LEU A 488 0.36 10.25 6.00
CA LEU A 488 -0.52 9.08 6.09
C LEU A 488 -1.84 9.44 5.41
N THR A 489 -2.26 8.68 4.40
CA THR A 489 -3.49 9.00 3.63
C THR A 489 -4.51 7.87 3.68
N ARG A 490 -5.82 8.20 3.79
CA ARG A 490 -6.89 7.20 3.72
C ARG A 490 -7.17 6.82 2.28
N SER A 491 -7.53 7.80 1.47
CA SER A 491 -7.71 7.61 0.05
C SER A 491 -6.38 7.73 -0.68
N ALA A 492 -6.22 6.98 -1.76
CA ALA A 492 -5.03 7.02 -2.59
C ALA A 492 -5.35 6.72 -4.05
N THR A 493 -4.55 7.31 -4.92
CA THR A 493 -4.45 7.05 -6.35
C THR A 493 -3.01 6.71 -6.71
N ALA A 494 -2.78 6.25 -7.95
CA ALA A 494 -1.42 6.08 -8.48
C ALA A 494 -0.56 7.35 -8.32
N GLY A 495 -1.16 8.54 -8.48
CA GLY A 495 -0.43 9.79 -8.33
C GLY A 495 -0.20 10.22 -6.87
N THR A 496 -1.08 9.79 -5.94
CA THR A 496 -0.90 10.04 -4.50
C THR A 496 0.35 9.37 -3.94
N LEU A 497 0.81 8.27 -4.55
CA LEU A 497 1.99 7.50 -4.14
C LEU A 497 3.29 8.32 -4.16
N ARG A 498 3.33 9.43 -4.91
CA ARG A 498 4.47 10.36 -4.93
C ARG A 498 4.61 11.19 -3.67
N TYR A 499 3.53 11.31 -2.89
CA TYR A 499 3.41 12.28 -1.81
C TYR A 499 3.05 11.64 -0.46
N ALA A 500 2.41 10.47 -0.47
CA ALA A 500 2.03 9.76 0.75
C ALA A 500 2.87 8.50 0.96
N ALA A 501 3.60 8.47 2.08
CA ALA A 501 4.52 7.40 2.41
C ALA A 501 3.80 6.16 2.98
N SER A 502 2.59 6.34 3.51
CA SER A 502 1.83 5.28 4.15
C SER A 502 0.32 5.45 3.98
N SER A 503 -0.41 4.34 4.04
CA SER A 503 -1.86 4.29 4.02
C SER A 503 -2.39 3.23 4.99
N TRP A 504 -3.70 3.12 5.12
CA TRP A 504 -4.37 2.04 5.84
C TRP A 504 -5.69 1.69 5.17
N SER A 505 -6.31 0.58 5.57
CA SER A 505 -7.55 0.08 4.95
C SER A 505 -8.84 0.73 5.48
N GLY A 506 -8.73 1.91 6.07
CA GLY A 506 -9.86 2.62 6.68
C GLY A 506 -10.50 1.87 7.85
N ASP A 507 -11.81 2.10 8.00
CA ASP A 507 -12.57 1.87 9.23
C ASP A 507 -13.14 0.45 9.25
N ASN A 508 -12.30 -0.55 9.48
CA ASN A 508 -12.66 -1.97 9.54
C ASN A 508 -13.49 -2.33 10.78
N VAL A 509 -14.34 -3.35 10.68
CA VAL A 509 -15.10 -3.86 11.83
C VAL A 509 -14.28 -4.88 12.65
N THR A 510 -14.59 -4.97 13.94
CA THR A 510 -14.03 -5.95 14.86
C THR A 510 -14.62 -7.34 14.63
N SER A 511 -13.94 -8.16 13.83
CA SER A 511 -14.34 -9.54 13.57
C SER A 511 -13.14 -10.42 13.21
N TRP A 512 -13.32 -11.73 13.34
CA TRP A 512 -12.31 -12.70 12.89
C TRP A 512 -12.18 -12.70 11.36
N GLU A 513 -13.29 -12.48 10.67
CA GLU A 513 -13.39 -12.36 9.23
C GLU A 513 -12.58 -11.16 8.73
N ASN A 514 -12.73 -9.98 9.33
CA ASN A 514 -11.94 -8.81 8.96
C ASN A 514 -10.46 -8.99 9.27
N MET A 515 -10.09 -9.64 10.38
CA MET A 515 -8.67 -9.99 10.64
C MET A 515 -8.11 -10.91 9.55
N LYS A 516 -8.90 -11.88 9.08
CA LYS A 516 -8.52 -12.81 8.01
C LYS A 516 -8.40 -12.12 6.65
N GLY A 517 -9.44 -11.39 6.24
CA GLY A 517 -9.49 -10.70 4.96
C GLY A 517 -8.51 -9.54 4.84
N ALA A 518 -8.03 -8.99 5.97
CA ALA A 518 -6.97 -7.98 6.01
C ALA A 518 -5.71 -8.43 5.24
N ASN A 519 -5.37 -9.72 5.30
CA ASN A 519 -4.22 -10.26 4.57
C ASN A 519 -4.41 -10.11 3.05
N ALA A 520 -5.60 -10.44 2.53
CA ALA A 520 -5.89 -10.31 1.11
C ALA A 520 -5.91 -8.85 0.65
N LEU A 521 -6.45 -7.94 1.48
CA LEU A 521 -6.38 -6.50 1.27
C LEU A 521 -4.93 -6.03 1.14
N SER A 522 -4.08 -6.37 2.12
CA SER A 522 -2.65 -6.02 2.13
C SER A 522 -1.89 -6.55 0.90
N LEU A 523 -2.23 -7.75 0.42
CA LEU A 523 -1.59 -8.34 -0.76
C LEU A 523 -1.94 -7.57 -2.05
N ASN A 524 -3.21 -7.23 -2.26
CA ASN A 524 -3.64 -6.42 -3.42
C ASN A 524 -3.10 -4.98 -3.33
N ALA A 525 -3.10 -4.39 -2.14
CA ALA A 525 -2.50 -3.08 -1.88
C ALA A 525 -1.00 -3.07 -2.20
N GLY A 526 -0.25 -4.07 -1.74
CA GLY A 526 1.18 -4.21 -2.01
C GLY A 526 1.50 -4.35 -3.50
N MET A 527 0.72 -5.15 -4.24
CA MET A 527 0.82 -5.26 -5.71
C MET A 527 0.44 -3.97 -6.44
N SER A 528 -0.30 -3.09 -5.76
CA SER A 528 -0.70 -1.75 -6.23
C SER A 528 0.23 -0.63 -5.70
N LEU A 529 1.42 -0.99 -5.21
CA LEU A 529 2.46 -0.09 -4.68
C LEU A 529 2.14 0.62 -3.35
N LEU A 530 1.02 0.28 -2.69
CA LEU A 530 0.72 0.69 -1.32
C LEU A 530 1.47 -0.21 -0.33
N GLN A 531 2.81 -0.18 -0.38
CA GLN A 531 3.67 -1.17 0.27
C GLN A 531 3.98 -0.87 1.75
N CYS A 532 3.61 0.33 2.23
CA CYS A 532 3.54 0.67 3.65
C CYS A 532 2.08 0.90 4.08
N GLU A 533 1.25 -0.10 3.81
CA GLU A 533 -0.15 -0.17 4.27
C GLU A 533 -0.27 -1.05 5.54
N GLY A 534 -1.32 -0.81 6.32
CA GLY A 534 -1.74 -1.69 7.41
C GLY A 534 -3.22 -1.51 7.75
N HIS A 535 -3.64 -2.09 8.86
CA HIS A 535 -5.04 -2.09 9.29
C HIS A 535 -5.15 -1.56 10.71
N ASP A 536 -6.37 -1.17 11.11
CA ASP A 536 -6.67 -0.83 12.50
C ASP A 536 -6.83 -2.14 13.29
N ILE A 537 -5.78 -2.47 14.06
CA ILE A 537 -5.65 -3.75 14.77
C ILE A 537 -6.62 -3.80 15.94
N GLY A 538 -7.38 -4.89 15.99
CA GLY A 538 -8.51 -5.06 16.90
C GLY A 538 -9.82 -4.48 16.37
N GLY A 539 -9.82 -3.95 15.13
CA GLY A 539 -10.97 -3.36 14.45
C GLY A 539 -11.20 -1.91 14.84
N PHE A 540 -11.52 -1.05 13.87
CA PHE A 540 -11.88 0.34 14.15
C PHE A 540 -13.25 0.46 14.81
N GLU A 541 -14.25 -0.16 14.21
CA GLU A 541 -15.67 -0.13 14.59
C GLU A 541 -16.11 -1.44 15.26
N GLY A 542 -17.25 -1.40 15.95
CA GLY A 542 -17.92 -2.59 16.46
C GLY A 542 -17.57 -2.89 17.92
N PRO A 543 -17.82 -4.12 18.39
CA PRO A 543 -17.59 -4.48 19.78
C PRO A 543 -16.09 -4.42 20.14
N GLN A 544 -15.80 -4.42 21.44
CA GLN A 544 -14.44 -4.67 21.90
C GLN A 544 -14.00 -6.09 21.48
N PRO A 545 -12.77 -6.28 20.99
CA PRO A 545 -12.26 -7.60 20.66
C PRO A 545 -12.15 -8.44 21.95
N SER A 546 -12.38 -9.76 21.85
CA SER A 546 -12.02 -10.66 22.95
C SER A 546 -10.50 -10.65 23.18
N PRO A 547 -10.00 -11.07 24.37
CA PRO A 547 -8.57 -11.19 24.60
C PRO A 547 -7.86 -12.05 23.54
N GLU A 548 -8.49 -13.13 23.09
CA GLU A 548 -7.95 -13.99 22.03
C GLU A 548 -7.87 -13.28 20.68
N LEU A 549 -8.95 -12.64 20.23
CA LEU A 549 -8.95 -11.91 18.96
C LEU A 549 -7.92 -10.78 18.98
N LEU A 550 -7.85 -10.01 20.06
CA LEU A 550 -6.89 -8.91 20.19
C LEU A 550 -5.44 -9.42 20.14
N LEU A 551 -5.11 -10.47 20.91
CA LEU A 551 -3.75 -11.00 20.93
C LEU A 551 -3.36 -11.59 19.56
N ARG A 552 -4.24 -12.33 18.90
CA ARG A 552 -4.00 -12.88 17.56
C ARG A 552 -3.75 -11.79 16.53
N TRP A 553 -4.57 -10.75 16.54
CA TRP A 553 -4.43 -9.66 15.60
C TRP A 553 -3.15 -8.86 15.85
N ILE A 554 -2.76 -8.65 17.11
CA ILE A 554 -1.48 -8.03 17.45
C ILE A 554 -0.30 -8.90 16.99
N GLN A 555 -0.32 -10.21 17.26
CA GLN A 555 0.73 -11.14 16.83
C GLN A 555 0.88 -11.14 15.30
N LEU A 556 -0.23 -11.14 14.56
CA LEU A 556 -0.24 -11.07 13.10
C LEU A 556 0.28 -9.71 12.60
N GLY A 557 -0.26 -8.60 13.12
CA GLY A 557 0.11 -7.25 12.73
C GLY A 557 1.56 -6.88 13.04
N CYS A 558 2.21 -7.57 14.00
CA CYS A 558 3.65 -7.42 14.22
C CYS A 558 4.49 -7.81 12.98
N HIS A 559 3.91 -8.58 12.04
CA HIS A 559 4.51 -9.03 10.79
C HIS A 559 3.90 -8.33 9.55
N ALA A 560 3.45 -7.09 9.72
CA ALA A 560 2.99 -6.21 8.64
C ALA A 560 3.91 -4.98 8.48
N PRO A 561 3.94 -4.31 7.31
CA PRO A 561 4.71 -3.07 7.12
C PRO A 561 4.33 -2.00 8.15
N ARG A 562 3.03 -1.73 8.30
CA ARG A 562 2.48 -0.75 9.25
C ARG A 562 1.76 -1.47 10.40
N PHE A 563 2.09 -1.11 11.65
CA PHE A 563 1.47 -1.68 12.85
C PHE A 563 0.84 -0.58 13.71
N ALA A 564 -0.49 -0.47 13.63
CA ALA A 564 -1.25 0.50 14.41
C ALA A 564 -2.42 -0.16 15.15
N ILE A 565 -2.58 0.21 16.42
CA ILE A 565 -3.78 -0.10 17.21
C ILE A 565 -4.55 1.22 17.30
N ASN A 566 -5.67 1.28 16.57
CA ASN A 566 -6.50 2.47 16.46
C ASN A 566 -7.97 2.06 16.40
N CYS A 567 -8.86 2.89 16.92
CA CYS A 567 -10.29 2.59 16.92
C CYS A 567 -11.18 3.80 17.19
N PHE A 568 -12.44 3.60 16.85
CA PHE A 568 -13.59 4.35 17.35
C PHE A 568 -14.69 3.32 17.69
N LYS A 569 -14.63 2.76 18.90
CA LYS A 569 -15.53 1.67 19.30
C LYS A 569 -16.93 2.20 19.59
N THR A 570 -17.76 2.22 18.55
CA THR A 570 -19.17 2.56 18.66
C THR A 570 -20.00 1.38 19.12
N SER A 571 -21.07 1.66 19.86
CA SER A 571 -22.10 0.69 20.21
C SER A 571 -23.48 1.34 20.10
N PRO A 572 -24.58 0.55 20.10
CA PRO A 572 -25.92 1.11 20.18
C PRO A 572 -26.15 2.00 21.42
N LYS A 573 -25.30 1.92 22.45
CA LYS A 573 -25.37 2.71 23.69
C LYS A 573 -24.47 3.94 23.70
N ASP A 574 -23.40 3.94 22.91
CA ASP A 574 -22.49 5.08 22.74
C ASP A 574 -21.88 5.03 21.34
N SER A 575 -22.36 5.91 20.47
CA SER A 575 -21.79 6.19 19.15
C SER A 575 -21.22 7.60 19.07
N SER A 576 -21.09 8.30 20.20
CA SER A 576 -20.66 9.70 20.24
C SER A 576 -19.14 9.81 20.33
N VAL A 577 -18.56 9.23 21.38
CA VAL A 577 -17.12 9.27 21.66
C VAL A 577 -16.52 7.86 21.60
N GLY A 578 -17.30 6.84 21.96
CA GLY A 578 -16.92 5.44 21.87
C GLY A 578 -15.83 5.04 22.88
N ASP A 579 -15.35 3.81 22.75
CA ASP A 579 -14.26 3.27 23.56
C ASP A 579 -12.91 3.14 22.81
N VAL A 580 -11.86 2.83 23.57
CA VAL A 580 -10.48 2.62 23.08
C VAL A 580 -10.07 1.16 23.18
N ILE A 581 -9.16 0.74 22.30
CA ILE A 581 -8.36 -0.46 22.47
C ILE A 581 -7.00 -0.03 22.98
N GLU A 582 -6.63 -0.51 24.16
CA GLU A 582 -5.28 -0.36 24.69
C GLU A 582 -4.56 -1.70 24.63
N PRO A 583 -3.26 -1.74 24.33
CA PRO A 583 -2.50 -2.98 24.31
C PRO A 583 -2.42 -3.66 25.69
N PHE A 584 -2.78 -2.96 26.76
CA PHE A 584 -2.79 -3.42 28.15
C PHE A 584 -4.19 -3.50 28.77
N MET A 585 -5.27 -3.41 27.97
CA MET A 585 -6.65 -3.40 28.50
C MET A 585 -7.08 -4.71 29.19
N TYR A 586 -6.39 -5.81 28.88
CA TYR A 586 -6.62 -7.14 29.43
C TYR A 586 -5.36 -7.62 30.18
N PRO A 587 -5.36 -7.59 31.54
CA PRO A 587 -4.20 -7.96 32.34
C PRO A 587 -3.65 -9.36 32.02
N GLU A 588 -4.52 -10.31 31.71
CA GLU A 588 -4.20 -11.70 31.42
C GLU A 588 -3.41 -11.91 30.11
N ILE A 589 -3.52 -10.99 29.14
CA ILE A 589 -2.74 -11.06 27.88
C ILE A 589 -1.63 -10.02 27.78
N THR A 590 -1.59 -9.03 28.68
CA THR A 590 -0.63 -7.91 28.62
C THR A 590 0.84 -8.38 28.49
N PRO A 591 1.31 -9.43 29.21
CA PRO A 591 2.66 -9.95 29.01
C PRO A 591 2.92 -10.48 27.59
N HIS A 592 1.92 -11.11 26.97
CA HIS A 592 2.00 -11.68 25.64
C HIS A 592 1.95 -10.60 24.55
N VAL A 593 1.09 -9.59 24.72
CA VAL A 593 1.06 -8.39 23.86
C VAL A 593 2.40 -7.68 23.89
N ARG A 594 2.96 -7.46 25.09
CA ARG A 594 4.29 -6.88 25.26
C ARG A 594 5.37 -7.70 24.56
N ALA A 595 5.35 -9.02 24.70
CA ALA A 595 6.32 -9.88 24.04
C ALA A 595 6.25 -9.78 22.51
N ALA A 596 5.04 -9.76 21.93
CA ALA A 596 4.83 -9.60 20.49
C ALA A 596 5.33 -8.24 19.98
N ILE A 597 4.96 -7.14 20.65
CA ILE A 597 5.42 -5.80 20.27
C ILE A 597 6.94 -5.69 20.41
N LYS A 598 7.52 -6.17 21.51
CA LYS A 598 8.99 -6.21 21.66
C LYS A 598 9.67 -7.00 20.55
N ARG A 599 9.09 -8.12 20.11
CA ARG A 599 9.60 -8.87 18.96
C ARG A 599 9.54 -8.07 17.67
N ARG A 600 8.51 -7.25 17.45
CA ARG A 600 8.49 -6.31 16.32
C ARG A 600 9.67 -5.34 16.36
N TYR A 601 9.99 -4.76 17.52
CA TYR A 601 11.16 -3.86 17.66
C TYR A 601 12.49 -4.60 17.46
N GLU A 602 12.61 -5.86 17.91
CA GLU A 602 13.76 -6.69 17.55
C GLU A 602 13.85 -6.86 16.04
N MET A 603 12.74 -7.07 15.34
CA MET A 603 12.72 -7.24 13.89
C MET A 603 12.77 -5.92 13.10
N LEU A 604 12.85 -4.77 13.76
CA LEU A 604 12.81 -3.47 13.07
C LEU A 604 13.89 -3.33 11.99
N PRO A 605 15.14 -3.85 12.13
CA PRO A 605 16.11 -3.85 11.04
C PRO A 605 15.64 -4.64 9.81
N TYR A 606 14.99 -5.79 10.00
CA TYR A 606 14.40 -6.57 8.92
C TYR A 606 13.26 -5.81 8.23
N ILE A 607 12.28 -5.35 9.01
CA ILE A 607 11.11 -4.61 8.50
C ILE A 607 11.54 -3.36 7.74
N TYR A 608 12.50 -2.63 8.28
CA TYR A 608 13.03 -1.42 7.67
C TYR A 608 13.79 -1.70 6.37
N SER A 609 14.61 -2.76 6.36
CA SER A 609 15.29 -3.19 5.13
C SER A 609 14.29 -3.56 4.02
N LEU A 610 13.17 -4.20 4.36
CA LEU A 610 12.11 -4.47 3.39
C LEU A 610 11.47 -3.18 2.86
N GLY A 611 11.34 -2.15 3.71
CA GLY A 611 10.93 -0.80 3.29
C GLY A 611 11.91 -0.15 2.29
N LEU A 612 13.22 -0.30 2.53
CA LEU A 612 14.25 0.16 1.60
C LEU A 612 14.25 -0.63 0.29
N GLU A 613 14.01 -1.94 0.35
CA GLU A 613 13.86 -2.78 -0.84
C GLU A 613 12.62 -2.42 -1.66
N SER A 614 11.49 -2.14 -0.99
CA SER A 614 10.28 -1.60 -1.58
C SER A 614 10.55 -0.32 -2.38
N HIS A 615 11.27 0.64 -1.78
CA HIS A 615 11.66 1.87 -2.48
C HIS A 615 12.59 1.62 -3.68
N LYS A 616 13.56 0.71 -3.55
CA LYS A 616 14.56 0.44 -4.60
C LYS A 616 14.04 -0.41 -5.77
N SER A 617 13.09 -1.31 -5.49
CA SER A 617 12.75 -2.40 -6.40
C SER A 617 11.26 -2.66 -6.57
N ALA A 618 10.41 -1.93 -5.83
CA ALA A 618 8.97 -2.15 -5.76
C ALA A 618 8.58 -3.55 -5.29
N THR A 619 9.44 -4.23 -4.53
CA THR A 619 9.12 -5.51 -3.90
C THR A 619 8.31 -5.24 -2.62
N PRO A 620 7.04 -5.69 -2.52
CA PRO A 620 6.24 -5.49 -1.31
C PRO A 620 6.85 -6.24 -0.12
N PRO A 621 6.90 -5.66 1.10
CA PRO A 621 7.34 -6.39 2.27
C PRO A 621 6.44 -7.59 2.61
N GLN A 622 5.14 -7.50 2.30
CA GLN A 622 4.18 -8.60 2.43
C GLN A 622 3.73 -9.04 1.03
N HIS A 623 4.02 -10.28 0.65
CA HIS A 623 3.71 -10.79 -0.69
C HIS A 623 3.07 -12.18 -0.68
N TRP A 624 2.38 -12.49 -1.78
CA TRP A 624 1.59 -13.72 -1.94
C TRP A 624 2.49 -14.95 -1.81
N THR A 625 1.94 -16.06 -1.29
CA THR A 625 2.66 -17.34 -1.13
C THR A 625 3.32 -17.82 -2.43
N GLY A 626 2.71 -17.54 -3.59
CA GLY A 626 3.24 -17.91 -4.90
C GLY A 626 4.29 -16.95 -5.48
N TRP A 627 4.60 -15.84 -4.82
CA TRP A 627 5.60 -14.87 -5.28
C TRP A 627 7.01 -15.48 -5.27
N GLY A 628 7.60 -15.68 -6.45
CA GLY A 628 8.87 -16.42 -6.61
C GLY A 628 8.74 -17.95 -6.53
N TYR A 629 7.51 -18.46 -6.53
CA TYR A 629 7.13 -19.87 -6.50
C TYR A 629 6.08 -20.20 -7.57
N GLU A 630 5.98 -19.39 -8.63
CA GLU A 630 4.98 -19.48 -9.69
C GLU A 630 5.04 -20.83 -10.45
N SER A 631 6.16 -21.54 -10.40
CA SER A 631 6.29 -22.89 -10.99
C SER A 631 5.59 -23.99 -10.18
N ASP A 632 5.19 -23.73 -8.94
CA ASP A 632 4.53 -24.72 -8.08
C ASP A 632 3.03 -24.77 -8.36
N PRO A 633 2.46 -25.89 -8.85
CA PRO A 633 1.05 -25.95 -9.21
C PRO A 633 0.11 -25.68 -8.03
N GLU A 634 0.52 -25.97 -6.79
CA GLU A 634 -0.35 -25.77 -5.62
C GLU A 634 -0.64 -24.29 -5.36
N VAL A 635 0.30 -23.38 -5.67
CA VAL A 635 0.09 -21.94 -5.41
C VAL A 635 -1.07 -21.39 -6.23
N TRP A 636 -1.37 -22.00 -7.38
CA TRP A 636 -2.48 -21.64 -8.27
C TRP A 636 -3.84 -22.20 -7.84
N THR A 637 -3.90 -22.98 -6.76
CA THR A 637 -5.17 -23.48 -6.21
C THR A 637 -6.03 -22.36 -5.62
N LYS A 638 -7.34 -22.56 -5.57
CA LYS A 638 -8.29 -21.58 -5.00
C LYS A 638 -7.91 -21.14 -3.58
N THR A 639 -7.41 -22.07 -2.76
CA THR A 639 -7.03 -21.79 -1.36
C THR A 639 -5.88 -20.79 -1.27
N LEU A 640 -4.81 -20.98 -2.05
CA LEU A 640 -3.66 -20.08 -2.01
C LEU A 640 -3.86 -18.81 -2.85
N LYS A 641 -4.70 -18.86 -3.89
CA LYS A 641 -5.17 -17.66 -4.61
C LYS A 641 -6.08 -16.76 -3.77
N ALA A 642 -6.69 -17.27 -2.69
CA ALA A 642 -7.47 -16.43 -1.78
C ALA A 642 -6.58 -15.47 -0.97
N GLY A 643 -5.33 -15.85 -0.66
CA GLY A 643 -4.35 -14.95 -0.01
C GLY A 643 -4.67 -14.55 1.44
N GLU A 644 -5.51 -15.30 2.13
CA GLU A 644 -6.07 -14.87 3.42
C GLU A 644 -5.40 -15.51 4.65
N GLU A 645 -4.84 -16.70 4.50
CA GLU A 645 -4.42 -17.52 5.65
C GLU A 645 -2.92 -17.57 5.85
N GLN A 646 -2.16 -17.27 4.79
CA GLN A 646 -0.69 -17.23 4.81
C GLN A 646 -0.12 -16.27 3.76
N PHE A 647 1.03 -15.70 4.08
CA PHE A 647 1.79 -14.82 3.19
C PHE A 647 3.27 -14.87 3.54
N TRP A 648 4.09 -14.42 2.59
CA TRP A 648 5.49 -14.16 2.85
C TRP A 648 5.67 -12.75 3.42
N PHE A 649 6.42 -12.64 4.51
CA PHE A 649 6.93 -11.37 5.03
C PHE A 649 8.43 -11.32 4.73
N GLY A 650 8.78 -10.55 3.69
CA GLY A 650 10.03 -10.66 2.96
C GLY A 650 10.27 -12.06 2.41
N GLU A 651 11.50 -12.35 1.96
CA GLU A 651 11.80 -13.64 1.32
C GLU A 651 12.15 -14.78 2.30
N THR A 652 12.17 -14.50 3.62
CA THR A 652 12.62 -15.48 4.63
C THR A 652 11.47 -16.06 5.46
N MET A 653 10.45 -15.26 5.79
CA MET A 653 9.42 -15.67 6.76
C MET A 653 8.09 -15.92 6.09
N LEU A 654 7.60 -17.15 6.16
CA LEU A 654 6.22 -17.49 5.84
C LEU A 654 5.38 -17.38 7.11
N VAL A 655 4.44 -16.44 7.10
CA VAL A 655 3.53 -16.14 8.21
C VAL A 655 2.19 -16.81 7.94
N GLY A 656 1.75 -17.66 8.86
CA GLY A 656 0.39 -18.20 8.88
C GLY A 656 -0.44 -17.57 9.99
N GLY A 657 -1.73 -17.94 10.06
CA GLY A 657 -2.60 -17.47 11.13
C GLY A 657 -3.70 -18.46 11.49
N VAL A 658 -4.35 -18.17 12.62
CA VAL A 658 -5.60 -18.80 13.05
C VAL A 658 -6.64 -17.70 13.11
N TYR A 659 -7.78 -17.95 12.47
CA TYR A 659 -8.82 -16.93 12.25
C TYR A 659 -10.16 -17.32 12.86
N LYS A 660 -10.14 -18.12 13.93
CA LYS A 660 -11.31 -18.51 14.72
C LYS A 660 -10.90 -18.74 16.18
N ALA A 661 -11.79 -18.43 17.11
CA ALA A 661 -11.56 -18.64 18.53
C ALA A 661 -11.39 -20.12 18.88
N GLY A 662 -10.50 -20.41 19.83
CA GLY A 662 -10.30 -21.75 20.40
C GLY A 662 -9.59 -22.74 19.48
N ILE A 663 -8.96 -22.28 18.39
CA ILE A 663 -8.18 -23.11 17.48
C ILE A 663 -6.69 -22.94 17.77
N ASP A 664 -5.98 -24.04 18.02
CA ASP A 664 -4.57 -24.04 18.40
C ASP A 664 -3.65 -24.70 17.35
N VAL A 665 -4.17 -24.95 16.15
CA VAL A 665 -3.41 -25.52 15.02
C VAL A 665 -3.77 -24.75 13.75
N ALA A 666 -2.75 -24.33 13.00
CA ALA A 666 -2.93 -23.78 11.67
C ALA A 666 -2.42 -24.76 10.61
N LYS A 667 -3.04 -24.71 9.44
CA LYS A 667 -2.60 -25.48 8.27
C LYS A 667 -1.94 -24.52 7.28
N VAL A 668 -0.65 -24.74 7.01
CA VAL A 668 0.17 -23.85 6.16
C VAL A 668 0.81 -24.67 5.03
N TYR A 669 0.71 -24.18 3.80
CA TYR A 669 1.40 -24.74 2.65
C TYR A 669 2.82 -24.19 2.55
N LEU A 670 3.78 -25.09 2.35
CA LEU A 670 5.19 -24.77 2.19
C LEU A 670 5.56 -24.86 0.71
N PRO A 671 5.65 -23.75 -0.05
CA PRO A 671 5.84 -23.82 -1.50
C PRO A 671 7.21 -24.36 -1.88
N ARG A 672 7.34 -24.95 -3.07
CA ARG A 672 8.62 -25.48 -3.60
C ARG A 672 9.08 -24.73 -4.83
N LYS A 673 10.40 -24.53 -4.95
CA LYS A 673 10.99 -24.05 -6.22
C LYS A 673 11.22 -25.22 -7.17
N SER A 674 11.15 -24.96 -8.47
CA SER A 674 11.54 -25.94 -9.50
C SER A 674 13.05 -25.92 -9.78
N GLY A 675 13.60 -27.04 -10.25
CA GLY A 675 14.97 -27.15 -10.79
C GLY A 675 16.11 -27.39 -9.79
N ALA A 676 16.17 -26.68 -8.66
CA ALA A 676 17.22 -26.85 -7.64
C ALA A 676 16.78 -27.78 -6.50
N PHE A 677 17.73 -28.39 -5.79
CA PHE A 677 17.43 -29.10 -4.54
C PHE A 677 16.87 -28.13 -3.50
N ASP A 678 15.71 -28.46 -2.96
CA ASP A 678 14.97 -27.63 -2.02
C ASP A 678 15.23 -28.10 -0.57
N TYR A 679 15.89 -27.26 0.24
CA TYR A 679 16.22 -27.58 1.64
C TYR A 679 15.03 -27.48 2.61
N GLY A 680 13.85 -27.13 2.11
CA GLY A 680 12.63 -26.98 2.90
C GLY A 680 12.66 -25.80 3.88
N TYR A 681 12.04 -26.02 5.03
CA TYR A 681 11.61 -24.97 5.94
C TYR A 681 11.90 -25.38 7.39
N VAL A 682 11.88 -24.41 8.29
CA VAL A 682 11.98 -24.67 9.73
C VAL A 682 10.91 -23.88 10.48
N ASN A 683 10.19 -24.58 11.37
CA ASN A 683 9.22 -23.94 12.26
C ASN A 683 9.97 -23.07 13.27
N MET A 684 9.65 -21.79 13.32
CA MET A 684 10.30 -20.83 14.24
C MET A 684 9.82 -20.96 15.68
N ASN A 685 8.76 -21.74 15.93
CA ASN A 685 8.21 -22.03 17.24
C ASN A 685 8.44 -23.50 17.62
N ALA A 686 8.38 -23.81 18.92
CA ALA A 686 8.45 -25.18 19.40
C ALA A 686 7.39 -26.05 18.69
N PRO A 687 7.72 -27.29 18.27
CA PRO A 687 8.94 -28.04 18.57
C PRO A 687 10.09 -27.87 17.54
N TYR A 688 10.14 -26.77 16.79
CA TYR A 688 11.27 -26.40 15.92
C TYR A 688 11.57 -27.43 14.81
N GLN A 689 10.50 -27.93 14.18
CA GLN A 689 10.58 -28.96 13.15
C GLN A 689 11.17 -28.44 11.85
N TYR A 690 12.03 -29.25 11.23
CA TYR A 690 12.38 -29.11 9.82
C TYR A 690 11.30 -29.77 8.97
N LEU A 691 10.84 -29.08 7.94
CA LEU A 691 9.70 -29.46 7.12
C LEU A 691 10.10 -29.42 5.63
N ALA A 692 9.78 -30.47 4.88
CA ALA A 692 10.02 -30.46 3.43
C ALA A 692 9.10 -29.46 2.71
N SER A 693 9.55 -28.93 1.58
CA SER A 693 8.74 -28.12 0.67
C SER A 693 7.71 -28.96 -0.10
N GLY A 694 6.73 -28.31 -0.72
CA GLY A 694 5.72 -28.93 -1.58
C GLY A 694 4.59 -29.64 -0.83
N GLN A 695 4.37 -29.34 0.44
CA GLN A 695 3.35 -29.99 1.27
C GLN A 695 2.61 -29.00 2.18
N TRP A 696 1.40 -29.39 2.58
CA TRP A 696 0.67 -28.77 3.67
C TRP A 696 1.17 -29.33 5.00
N ALA A 697 1.50 -28.44 5.95
CA ALA A 697 1.94 -28.77 7.30
C ALA A 697 0.94 -28.25 8.34
N GLU A 698 0.74 -29.02 9.40
CA GLU A 698 0.00 -28.60 10.59
C GLU A 698 0.99 -28.04 11.62
N ILE A 699 0.79 -26.77 11.98
CA ILE A 699 1.68 -26.03 12.87
C ILE A 699 0.92 -25.66 14.13
N SER A 700 1.47 -26.02 15.29
CA SER A 700 0.94 -25.59 16.57
C SER A 700 0.95 -24.07 16.66
N SER A 701 -0.17 -23.52 17.11
CA SER A 701 -0.49 -22.11 17.13
C SER A 701 -1.32 -21.83 18.38
N GLU A 702 -0.87 -22.20 19.56
CA GLU A 702 -1.57 -21.84 20.80
C GLU A 702 -1.57 -20.32 20.99
N TRP A 703 -2.74 -19.71 21.16
CA TRP A 703 -2.89 -18.26 21.01
C TRP A 703 -2.07 -17.39 21.98
N GLN A 704 -1.81 -17.89 23.20
CA GLN A 704 -0.96 -17.21 24.18
C GLN A 704 0.54 -17.38 23.91
N LYS A 705 0.93 -18.29 23.01
CA LYS A 705 2.33 -18.57 22.68
C LYS A 705 2.75 -17.87 21.41
N SER A 706 2.13 -18.20 20.28
CA SER A 706 2.58 -17.73 18.97
C SER A 706 1.56 -17.97 17.87
N ILE A 707 1.72 -17.26 16.76
CA ILE A 707 1.16 -17.62 15.45
C ILE A 707 2.16 -18.51 14.68
N PRO A 708 1.73 -19.22 13.62
CA PRO A 708 2.63 -20.01 12.78
C PRO A 708 3.65 -19.11 12.08
N LEU A 709 4.92 -19.26 12.45
CA LEU A 709 6.04 -18.57 11.81
C LEU A 709 7.00 -19.63 11.30
N ILE A 710 7.24 -19.64 10.00
CA ILE A 710 8.06 -20.65 9.33
C ILE A 710 9.16 -19.93 8.56
N ALA A 711 10.42 -20.24 8.83
CA ALA A 711 11.53 -19.69 8.09
C ALA A 711 11.93 -20.61 6.93
N ARG A 712 12.28 -20.02 5.80
CA ARG A 712 12.93 -20.71 4.69
C ARG A 712 14.33 -21.15 5.12
N VAL A 713 14.67 -22.43 4.93
CA VAL A 713 16.07 -22.87 5.13
C VAL A 713 16.95 -22.15 4.11
N GLY A 714 18.00 -21.50 4.61
CA GLY A 714 18.89 -20.62 3.84
C GLY A 714 18.57 -19.13 3.96
N GLY A 715 17.45 -18.74 4.58
CA GLY A 715 17.14 -17.33 4.83
C GLY A 715 17.80 -16.78 6.10
N ALA A 716 17.79 -15.45 6.25
CA ALA A 716 18.28 -14.78 7.44
C ALA A 716 17.39 -13.60 7.85
N ILE A 717 17.29 -13.34 9.15
CA ILE A 717 16.52 -12.21 9.70
C ILE A 717 17.47 -11.32 10.53
N PRO A 718 17.85 -10.12 10.05
CA PRO A 718 18.56 -9.15 10.87
C PRO A 718 17.66 -8.63 11.99
N VAL A 719 18.21 -8.58 13.20
CA VAL A 719 17.51 -8.17 14.42
C VAL A 719 18.31 -7.13 15.21
N GLY A 720 17.59 -6.26 15.89
CA GLY A 720 18.10 -5.22 16.79
C GLY A 720 17.66 -5.46 18.22
N LYS A 721 17.59 -4.39 19.00
CA LYS A 721 17.13 -4.43 20.40
C LYS A 721 15.61 -4.56 20.48
N SER A 722 15.10 -5.12 21.57
CA SER A 722 13.66 -5.33 21.83
C SER A 722 12.93 -4.09 22.37
N VAL A 723 13.47 -2.89 22.10
CA VAL A 723 13.02 -1.60 22.63
C VAL A 723 13.06 -0.56 21.52
N HIS A 724 12.40 0.58 21.75
CA HIS A 724 12.53 1.73 20.85
C HIS A 724 13.98 2.22 20.89
N THR A 725 14.61 2.34 19.73
CA THR A 725 15.98 2.81 19.56
C THR A 725 16.04 4.03 18.67
N ARG A 726 17.00 4.91 18.92
CA ARG A 726 17.36 6.03 18.06
C ARG A 726 18.55 5.67 17.18
N VAL A 727 18.46 5.98 15.89
CA VAL A 727 19.61 5.98 14.98
C VAL A 727 20.46 7.21 15.27
N PRO A 728 21.78 7.08 15.51
CA PRO A 728 22.65 8.24 15.70
C PRO A 728 22.53 9.24 14.54
N GLY A 729 22.39 10.53 14.85
CA GLY A 729 22.18 11.60 13.87
C GLY A 729 20.72 12.01 13.69
N ASP A 730 19.75 11.22 14.18
CA ASP A 730 18.36 11.69 14.29
C ASP A 730 18.23 12.62 15.52
N GLU A 731 18.26 13.92 15.24
CA GLU A 731 18.18 15.00 16.23
C GLU A 731 16.75 15.54 16.42
N THR A 732 15.73 14.87 15.86
CA THR A 732 14.33 15.27 16.08
C THR A 732 13.96 15.18 17.56
N ALA A 733 13.09 16.08 18.03
CA ALA A 733 12.74 16.23 19.45
C ALA A 733 12.26 14.93 20.10
N ALA A 734 11.42 14.15 19.42
CA ALA A 734 11.00 12.84 19.91
C ALA A 734 12.15 11.82 19.93
N SER A 735 13.06 11.85 18.93
CA SER A 735 14.15 10.89 18.86
C SER A 735 15.16 11.09 19.98
N VAL A 736 15.51 12.34 20.29
CA VAL A 736 16.52 12.63 21.34
C VAL A 736 16.10 12.16 22.73
N ALA A 737 14.80 11.99 22.99
CA ALA A 737 14.28 11.44 24.22
C ALA A 737 14.42 9.90 24.31
N VAL A 738 14.60 9.22 23.17
CA VAL A 738 14.89 7.78 23.13
C VAL A 738 16.35 7.56 23.53
N GLN A 739 16.54 7.11 24.78
CA GLN A 739 17.87 6.93 25.37
C GLN A 739 18.67 5.79 24.73
N GLU A 740 17.98 4.75 24.27
CA GLU A 740 18.61 3.59 23.66
C GLU A 740 19.08 3.88 22.24
N ILE A 741 20.37 3.68 21.99
CA ILE A 741 20.95 3.82 20.65
C ILE A 741 20.80 2.51 19.88
N ASP A 742 20.60 2.61 18.56
CA ASP A 742 20.62 1.47 17.63
C ASP A 742 22.06 1.00 17.33
N ASP A 743 22.72 0.45 18.36
CA ASP A 743 24.13 0.05 18.36
C ASP A 743 24.34 -1.49 18.43
N TYR A 744 23.27 -2.25 18.17
CA TYR A 744 23.31 -3.71 18.18
C TYR A 744 22.71 -4.30 16.91
N ARG A 745 23.38 -5.30 16.36
CA ARG A 745 22.85 -6.12 15.27
C ARG A 745 23.14 -7.59 15.51
N GLY A 746 22.07 -8.39 15.45
CA GLY A 746 22.13 -9.84 15.36
C GLY A 746 21.52 -10.31 14.05
N VAL A 747 21.82 -11.54 13.64
CA VAL A 747 21.28 -12.16 12.43
C VAL A 747 20.85 -13.57 12.80
N GLU A 748 19.54 -13.81 12.77
CA GLU A 748 18.96 -15.13 12.94
C GLU A 748 19.16 -15.90 11.62
N VAL A 749 19.91 -17.00 11.66
CA VAL A 749 20.19 -17.83 10.48
C VAL A 749 19.49 -19.19 10.57
N PHE A 750 19.03 -19.69 9.43
CA PHE A 750 18.26 -20.93 9.33
C PHE A 750 19.00 -21.95 8.43
N PRO A 751 20.10 -22.55 8.88
CA PRO A 751 20.82 -23.58 8.11
C PRO A 751 20.04 -24.91 8.04
N PRO A 752 20.32 -25.75 7.03
CA PRO A 752 19.75 -27.09 6.99
C PRO A 752 20.24 -27.92 8.18
N LYS A 753 19.44 -28.92 8.58
CA LYS A 753 19.71 -29.74 9.78
C LYS A 753 21.09 -30.41 9.77
N GLY A 754 21.56 -30.81 8.59
CA GLY A 754 22.89 -31.39 8.39
C GLY A 754 23.75 -30.56 7.44
N THR A 755 24.45 -31.23 6.56
CA THR A 755 25.25 -30.59 5.51
C THR A 755 24.40 -29.81 4.49
N SER A 756 24.91 -28.67 4.04
CA SER A 756 24.36 -27.93 2.89
C SER A 756 24.93 -28.41 1.55
N HIS A 757 25.65 -29.54 1.52
CA HIS A 757 26.23 -30.14 0.31
C HIS A 757 27.01 -29.15 -0.57
N GLY A 758 27.69 -28.18 0.05
CA GLY A 758 28.45 -27.13 -0.64
C GLY A 758 27.61 -25.95 -1.14
N THR A 759 26.28 -25.97 -1.00
CA THR A 759 25.43 -24.80 -1.21
C THR A 759 25.75 -23.74 -0.16
N VAL A 760 26.02 -22.52 -0.65
CA VAL A 760 26.18 -21.31 0.16
C VAL A 760 24.90 -20.50 0.01
N PHE A 761 24.24 -20.24 1.13
CA PHE A 761 23.09 -19.35 1.21
C PHE A 761 23.57 -17.93 1.43
N SER A 762 22.79 -16.95 0.97
CA SER A 762 23.13 -15.54 1.11
C SER A 762 21.88 -14.69 1.31
N THR A 763 21.97 -13.69 2.16
CA THR A 763 20.91 -12.71 2.40
C THR A 763 21.54 -11.35 2.60
N THR A 764 21.02 -10.36 1.87
CA THR A 764 21.44 -8.97 1.98
C THR A 764 20.33 -8.15 2.61
N TRP A 765 20.68 -7.29 3.57
CA TRP A 765 19.78 -6.28 4.12
C TRP A 765 20.40 -4.88 4.00
N TYR A 766 19.54 -3.87 4.05
CA TYR A 766 19.90 -2.47 3.86
C TYR A 766 19.65 -1.67 5.14
N GLU A 767 20.49 -0.67 5.39
CA GLU A 767 20.29 0.31 6.46
C GLU A 767 20.68 1.70 5.97
N ASP A 768 20.04 2.72 6.53
CA ASP A 768 20.37 4.13 6.34
C ASP A 768 20.10 4.91 7.65
N ASP A 769 20.14 6.25 7.60
CA ASP A 769 19.89 7.12 8.77
C ASP A 769 18.44 7.13 9.28
N GLY A 770 17.49 6.54 8.55
CA GLY A 770 16.11 6.42 8.98
C GLY A 770 15.25 7.68 8.86
N ILE A 771 15.79 8.79 8.35
CA ILE A 771 15.11 10.09 8.37
C ILE A 771 15.32 10.95 7.12
N SER A 772 16.41 10.78 6.38
CA SER A 772 16.72 11.67 5.26
C SER A 772 15.86 11.41 4.03
N VAL A 773 15.58 12.47 3.26
CA VAL A 773 14.90 12.37 1.95
C VAL A 773 15.74 11.59 0.94
N GLN A 774 17.05 11.86 0.91
CA GLN A 774 18.02 11.18 0.05
C GLN A 774 19.18 10.63 0.90
N PRO A 775 18.96 9.49 1.57
CA PRO A 775 19.96 8.93 2.45
C PRO A 775 21.07 8.21 1.67
N GLY A 776 22.29 8.24 2.20
CA GLY A 776 23.27 7.22 1.86
C GLY A 776 22.82 5.87 2.44
N THR A 777 22.90 4.80 1.66
CA THR A 777 22.45 3.46 2.09
C THR A 777 23.63 2.51 2.20
N ALA A 778 23.70 1.76 3.29
CA ALA A 778 24.61 0.63 3.45
C ALA A 778 23.93 -0.68 3.06
N ALA A 779 24.72 -1.64 2.60
CA ALA A 779 24.28 -3.01 2.35
C ALA A 779 25.14 -3.99 3.15
N TYR A 780 24.49 -4.97 3.76
CA TYR A 780 25.13 -5.99 4.58
C TYR A 780 24.71 -7.35 4.10
N THR A 781 25.69 -8.21 3.86
CA THR A 781 25.44 -9.56 3.33
C THR A 781 25.98 -10.60 4.29
N ILE A 782 25.09 -11.44 4.81
CA ILE A 782 25.47 -12.67 5.48
C ILE A 782 25.43 -13.80 4.45
N SER A 783 26.49 -14.58 4.38
CA SER A 783 26.50 -15.82 3.59
C SER A 783 26.92 -16.98 4.48
N TYR A 784 26.29 -18.13 4.32
CA TYR A 784 26.62 -19.29 5.14
C TYR A 784 26.38 -20.63 4.46
N SER A 785 27.14 -21.64 4.90
CA SER A 785 26.97 -23.05 4.57
C SER A 785 27.05 -23.88 5.84
N SER A 786 26.71 -25.17 5.78
CA SER A 786 26.73 -26.02 6.97
C SER A 786 27.29 -27.41 6.70
N THR A 787 27.84 -28.01 7.76
CA THR A 787 28.17 -29.42 7.88
C THR A 787 27.39 -30.03 9.06
N GLU A 788 27.62 -31.30 9.35
CA GLU A 788 27.04 -31.96 10.54
C GLU A 788 27.52 -31.31 11.85
N GLU A 789 28.71 -30.69 11.88
CA GLU A 789 29.30 -30.16 13.12
C GLU A 789 29.34 -28.64 13.20
N LYS A 790 29.28 -27.95 12.05
CA LYS A 790 29.60 -26.52 11.95
C LYS A 790 28.70 -25.77 11.00
N VAL A 791 28.50 -24.48 11.27
CA VAL A 791 27.95 -23.49 10.34
C VAL A 791 29.08 -22.55 9.96
N LEU A 792 29.44 -22.52 8.69
CA LEU A 792 30.49 -21.65 8.17
C LEU A 792 29.85 -20.35 7.69
N VAL A 793 30.28 -19.21 8.22
CA VAL A 793 29.70 -17.90 7.92
C VAL A 793 30.72 -16.98 7.26
N LYS A 794 30.24 -16.07 6.42
CA LYS A 794 30.96 -14.94 5.84
C LYS A 794 30.09 -13.71 6.01
N PHE A 795 30.65 -12.62 6.52
CA PHE A 795 29.94 -11.35 6.63
C PHE A 795 30.61 -10.29 5.77
N GLU A 796 29.82 -9.58 4.97
CA GLU A 796 30.30 -8.52 4.07
C GLU A 796 29.55 -7.23 4.36
N ARG A 797 30.30 -6.12 4.34
CA ARG A 797 29.79 -4.78 4.58
C ARG A 797 30.12 -3.90 3.38
N ASP A 798 29.10 -3.27 2.82
CA ASP A 798 29.25 -2.13 1.93
C ASP A 798 28.65 -0.91 2.62
N GLN A 799 29.52 -0.02 3.09
CA GLN A 799 29.17 1.17 3.86
C GLN A 799 29.40 2.46 3.08
N ALA A 800 29.38 2.39 1.74
CA ALA A 800 29.49 3.55 0.86
C ALA A 800 28.21 4.42 0.93
N GLY A 801 27.96 5.05 2.07
CA GLY A 801 26.84 5.99 2.25
C GLY A 801 26.32 6.12 3.68
N PHE A 802 26.44 5.07 4.50
CA PHE A 802 25.99 5.07 5.89
C PHE A 802 26.87 4.15 6.74
N THR A 803 27.21 4.61 7.95
CA THR A 803 27.94 3.80 8.95
C THR A 803 27.09 3.71 10.21
N PRO A 804 26.66 2.50 10.62
CA PRO A 804 25.84 2.31 11.80
C PRO A 804 26.68 2.42 13.09
N ALA A 805 26.01 2.53 14.23
CA ALA A 805 26.70 2.53 15.54
C ALA A 805 27.21 1.14 15.96
N TRP A 806 26.58 0.07 15.48
CA TRP A 806 27.03 -1.29 15.79
C TRP A 806 28.33 -1.62 15.06
N LYS A 807 29.22 -2.35 15.74
CA LYS A 807 30.53 -2.76 15.20
C LYS A 807 30.62 -4.25 14.97
N ASP A 808 30.17 -5.05 15.93
CA ASP A 808 30.13 -6.51 15.80
C ASP A 808 28.75 -6.97 15.31
N VAL A 809 28.68 -8.21 14.82
CA VAL A 809 27.41 -8.86 14.47
C VAL A 809 27.26 -10.17 15.22
N ASP A 810 26.13 -10.35 15.89
CA ASP A 810 25.79 -11.62 16.53
C ASP A 810 25.14 -12.58 15.51
N ILE A 811 25.72 -13.75 15.30
CA ILE A 811 25.12 -14.86 14.57
C ILE A 811 24.29 -15.69 15.54
N ILE A 812 22.99 -15.76 15.30
CA ILE A 812 22.02 -16.42 16.17
C ILE A 812 21.52 -17.66 15.46
N LEU A 813 21.85 -18.83 16.01
CA LEU A 813 21.38 -20.10 15.46
C LEU A 813 19.91 -20.35 15.84
N HIS A 814 19.17 -20.97 14.93
CA HIS A 814 17.82 -21.41 15.19
C HIS A 814 17.76 -22.37 16.41
N ASN A 815 16.64 -22.35 17.16
CA ASN A 815 16.46 -23.19 18.34
C ASN A 815 16.71 -24.68 18.01
N GLY A 816 17.45 -25.35 18.89
CA GLY A 816 17.84 -26.76 18.69
C GLY A 816 19.12 -26.97 17.88
N ASP A 817 19.61 -25.96 17.16
CA ASP A 817 20.93 -26.03 16.51
C ASP A 817 22.03 -25.65 17.51
N GLN A 818 22.94 -26.60 17.77
CA GLN A 818 24.04 -26.49 18.73
C GLN A 818 25.41 -26.55 18.05
N ARG A 819 25.45 -26.46 16.72
CA ARG A 819 26.69 -26.55 15.94
C ARG A 819 27.60 -25.36 16.23
N ARG A 820 28.89 -25.54 15.96
CA ARG A 820 29.88 -24.46 16.09
C ARG A 820 29.77 -23.50 14.92
N VAL A 821 29.70 -22.20 15.17
CA VAL A 821 29.82 -21.18 14.12
C VAL A 821 31.29 -20.86 13.91
N VAL A 822 31.75 -20.88 12.65
CA VAL A 822 33.15 -20.60 12.27
C VAL A 822 33.18 -19.66 11.09
N SER A 823 34.19 -18.77 11.02
CA SER A 823 34.37 -17.91 9.86
C SER A 823 34.92 -18.72 8.69
N SER A 824 34.37 -18.49 7.50
CA SER A 824 34.88 -19.03 6.24
C SER A 824 36.03 -18.20 5.66
N THR A 825 36.22 -16.98 6.17
CA THR A 825 37.23 -16.00 5.74
C THR A 825 38.36 -15.82 6.76
N GLY A 826 38.26 -16.45 7.93
CA GLY A 826 39.27 -16.40 8.99
C GLY A 826 39.02 -15.33 10.05
N ASP A 827 37.89 -14.63 9.98
CA ASP A 827 37.47 -13.64 10.99
C ASP A 827 37.25 -14.29 12.36
N GLU A 828 37.47 -13.52 13.42
CA GLU A 828 37.28 -13.99 14.79
C GLU A 828 35.78 -14.16 15.10
N ILE A 829 35.40 -15.38 15.54
CA ILE A 829 34.05 -15.70 16.01
C ILE A 829 34.14 -16.25 17.42
N VAL A 830 33.41 -15.62 18.35
CA VAL A 830 33.44 -15.95 19.78
C VAL A 830 32.07 -16.45 20.23
N LEU A 831 32.01 -17.58 20.93
CA LEU A 831 30.77 -18.06 21.54
C LEU A 831 30.35 -17.08 22.65
N LYS A 832 29.16 -16.50 22.53
CA LYS A 832 28.56 -15.60 23.53
C LYS A 832 27.72 -16.36 24.54
N GLY A 833 27.19 -17.52 24.16
CA GLY A 833 26.36 -18.38 25.00
C GLY A 833 24.96 -18.55 24.42
N THR A 834 23.95 -18.51 25.28
CA THR A 834 22.54 -18.69 24.90
C THR A 834 21.74 -17.42 25.22
N ASP A 835 20.89 -16.99 24.30
CA ASP A 835 20.01 -15.84 24.52
C ASP A 835 18.79 -16.18 25.41
N SER A 836 17.94 -15.18 25.68
CA SER A 836 16.73 -15.34 26.50
C SER A 836 15.66 -16.26 25.89
N ARG A 837 15.81 -16.64 24.61
CA ARG A 837 14.93 -17.59 23.90
C ARG A 837 15.54 -18.99 23.78
N GLY A 838 16.70 -19.24 24.40
CA GLY A 838 17.34 -20.55 24.38
C GLY A 838 18.14 -20.82 23.11
N ARG A 839 18.50 -19.80 22.33
CA ARG A 839 19.25 -19.93 21.07
C ARG A 839 20.73 -19.66 21.26
N VAL A 840 21.57 -20.44 20.58
CA VAL A 840 23.03 -20.27 20.65
C VAL A 840 23.45 -19.04 19.85
N VAL A 841 24.27 -18.20 20.47
CA VAL A 841 24.74 -16.93 19.89
C VAL A 841 26.26 -16.94 19.83
N TYR A 842 26.78 -16.56 18.67
CA TYR A 842 28.20 -16.28 18.45
C TYR A 842 28.35 -14.83 18.00
N THR A 843 29.38 -14.14 18.46
CA THR A 843 29.71 -12.80 17.98
C THR A 843 30.80 -12.92 16.93
N LEU A 844 30.53 -12.45 15.72
CA LEU A 844 31.52 -12.24 14.68
C LEU A 844 32.11 -10.83 14.87
N LYS A 845 33.42 -10.78 15.16
CA LYS A 845 34.18 -9.53 15.30
C LYS A 845 34.51 -9.02 13.91
N ALA A 846 34.00 -7.84 13.55
CA ALA A 846 34.13 -7.29 12.20
C ALA A 846 34.29 -5.77 12.17
#